data_AF-A0A4P5W1C7-F1
#
_entry.id   AF-A0A4P5W1C7-F1
#
_cell.length_a   1.000
_cell.length_b   1.000
_cell.length_c   1.000
_cell.angle_alpha   90.00
_cell.angle_beta   90.00
_cell.angle_gamma   90.00
#
_symmetry.space_group_name_H-M   'P 1'
#
loop_
_entity.id
_entity.type
_entity.pdbx_description
1 polymer ?
#
loop_
_entity_poly.entity_id
_entity_poly.type
_entity_poly.pdbx_seq_one_letter_code
_entity_poly.pdbx_strand_id
1 'polypeptide(L)'
;MSLSRLPFASVIVALVLVGCPETGDTSKQKETGMGDTSDDYVPPTDADNDGVTPTDGDCEDDNPAVYPGKTEECNGLDDNCNGVVDEGLPDADDDLIADCQDTETCDGVDNNGDGLVDEGYADDDGNGVADCVGSEVCDGVDNNANGQTDEGYDLDGDGYTSCGTATVDPDCDDSDPNVFPDAGEVAGDEMDNDCDGLIDEGDWEAGDLALNEIMNNPGDVLDPDGEWFEVVNMSTRTIILNGLILAADTDSEWHQVASDDVLTVEPGEYFVFGSNADFVTNGNATVDYEYDGIVLQNETDDIKLIADGIEIDSLAWDDGATMPDPSSASMGLDPSNMGSETNDDPTAWCVATEEWGNPGSDFGSPNTVNELCSTYDHDGDGFSGDAGDCDDADINVYPGAFEATDGMDTDCDGVVESAPTAIADYDAASLLLTCSPLTLDASASFDPDGDAMTYSWELTSAPSGSATTTADIDTTTDIMPTFHPDVAGDYIFTLTVSDAGTSSMPTSITITIGDRGYNADPVAAAGSDQSTSATVDCTPISYGAGGYDCDPCSDYYFYVDGSSSSDPDGDTLTYSWSINTDADGVATLSSTGTTSAQVLFDDPTATYSTGHDSTVILDLTVTDCMAASNTDQVTLTYSCVGT
;
A
#
# COMPACT_ATOMS: atom_id res chain seq x y z
N MET A 1 -27.04 -3.78 21.65
CA MET A 1 -26.87 -2.64 22.58
C MET A 1 -27.75 -1.51 22.07
N SER A 2 -28.46 -0.85 22.97
CA SER A 2 -29.41 0.25 22.70
C SER A 2 -28.69 1.54 22.31
N LEU A 3 -29.21 2.31 21.35
CA LEU A 3 -29.72 3.68 21.56
C LEU A 3 -29.89 4.47 20.26
N SER A 4 -31.14 4.84 20.01
CA SER A 4 -31.64 6.01 19.28
C SER A 4 -30.79 7.29 19.42
N ARG A 5 -30.75 8.14 18.37
CA ARG A 5 -30.71 9.61 18.47
C ARG A 5 -30.89 10.31 17.11
N LEU A 6 -32.02 11.01 16.96
CA LEU A 6 -32.15 12.25 16.15
C LEU A 6 -31.62 13.44 16.98
N PRO A 7 -31.20 14.55 16.33
CA PRO A 7 -31.99 15.79 16.51
C PRO A 7 -31.95 16.84 15.35
N PHE A 8 -33.10 17.53 15.22
CA PHE A 8 -33.34 18.98 15.00
C PHE A 8 -32.44 19.84 14.09
N ALA A 9 -33.09 20.53 13.15
CA ALA A 9 -32.75 21.91 12.74
C ALA A 9 -34.03 22.76 12.57
N SER A 10 -33.90 24.08 12.71
CA SER A 10 -34.96 25.02 13.08
C SER A 10 -34.89 26.30 12.24
N VAL A 11 -36.04 27.00 12.11
CA VAL A 11 -36.24 28.43 11.72
C VAL A 11 -36.19 28.68 10.19
N ILE A 12 -37.19 29.30 9.54
CA ILE A 12 -37.42 30.76 9.45
C ILE A 12 -38.88 31.12 9.10
N VAL A 13 -39.34 32.15 9.81
CA VAL A 13 -40.61 32.90 9.65
C VAL A 13 -40.52 33.92 8.50
N ALA A 14 -41.56 34.06 7.69
CA ALA A 14 -41.86 35.30 6.98
C ALA A 14 -43.38 35.50 6.82
N LEU A 15 -43.87 36.56 7.45
CA LEU A 15 -45.26 37.01 7.50
C LEU A 15 -45.38 38.30 6.66
N VAL A 16 -46.18 38.32 5.58
CA VAL A 16 -46.59 39.57 4.93
C VAL A 16 -48.03 39.50 4.38
N LEU A 17 -48.88 40.26 5.08
CA LEU A 17 -50.04 41.07 4.68
C LEU A 17 -50.80 40.88 3.35
N VAL A 18 -52.11 40.64 3.53
CA VAL A 18 -53.28 41.44 3.08
C VAL A 18 -53.35 41.93 1.63
N GLY A 19 -54.39 41.46 0.92
CA GLY A 19 -54.96 42.15 -0.23
C GLY A 19 -56.26 41.52 -0.72
N CYS A 20 -57.41 42.04 -0.30
CA CYS A 20 -58.69 41.90 -0.98
C CYS A 20 -58.97 43.23 -1.70
N PRO A 21 -59.52 43.22 -2.93
CA PRO A 21 -60.79 43.94 -3.12
C PRO A 21 -61.77 43.33 -4.14
N GLU A 22 -63.04 43.33 -3.71
CA GLU A 22 -64.31 43.66 -4.38
C GLU A 22 -64.39 43.81 -5.93
N THR A 23 -65.48 43.31 -6.52
CA THR A 23 -66.70 44.07 -6.93
C THR A 23 -67.59 43.23 -7.87
N GLY A 24 -68.90 43.10 -7.59
CA GLY A 24 -69.99 43.67 -8.42
C GLY A 24 -70.49 42.69 -9.50
N ASP A 25 -71.76 42.54 -9.87
CA ASP A 25 -72.94 43.38 -9.74
C ASP A 25 -74.20 42.55 -10.05
N THR A 26 -75.29 43.02 -9.49
CA THR A 26 -76.70 42.63 -9.56
C THR A 26 -77.36 42.81 -10.94
N SER A 27 -78.42 42.05 -11.20
CA SER A 27 -79.77 42.57 -11.53
C SER A 27 -80.62 41.59 -12.37
N LYS A 28 -81.80 41.22 -11.88
CA LYS A 28 -82.97 40.91 -12.72
C LYS A 28 -84.13 41.78 -12.24
N GLN A 29 -84.71 42.49 -13.20
CA GLN A 29 -85.70 43.53 -13.00
C GLN A 29 -87.13 43.01 -12.78
N LYS A 30 -87.91 43.86 -12.12
CA LYS A 30 -89.35 43.80 -11.88
C LYS A 30 -90.02 44.95 -12.63
N GLU A 31 -91.06 44.67 -13.43
CA GLU A 31 -92.25 45.51 -13.76
C GLU A 31 -93.27 44.55 -14.42
N THR A 32 -94.49 44.27 -13.94
CA THR A 32 -95.74 45.01 -13.62
C THR A 32 -96.59 45.52 -14.80
N GLY A 33 -97.85 45.05 -14.82
CA GLY A 33 -99.06 45.69 -15.40
C GLY A 33 -99.68 44.92 -16.58
N MET A 34 -100.99 44.69 -16.73
CA MET A 34 -102.21 45.07 -15.99
C MET A 34 -103.42 44.33 -16.62
N GLY A 35 -104.35 43.81 -15.80
CA GLY A 35 -105.82 43.97 -16.02
C GLY A 35 -106.67 42.73 -16.36
N ASP A 36 -107.55 42.31 -15.42
CA ASP A 36 -109.03 42.26 -15.58
C ASP A 36 -109.72 42.04 -14.20
N THR A 37 -111.01 42.39 -14.07
CA THR A 37 -111.72 42.84 -12.86
C THR A 37 -112.87 41.93 -12.34
N SER A 38 -113.31 42.20 -11.09
CA SER A 38 -114.51 41.78 -10.31
C SER A 38 -114.33 40.58 -9.35
N ASP A 39 -114.40 40.66 -8.01
CA ASP A 39 -115.29 41.25 -6.97
C ASP A 39 -116.28 40.21 -6.37
N ASP A 40 -115.95 39.68 -5.18
CA ASP A 40 -116.87 39.29 -4.09
C ASP A 40 -116.07 38.72 -2.88
N TYR A 41 -116.12 39.37 -1.70
CA TYR A 41 -115.51 38.88 -0.45
C TYR A 41 -116.56 38.17 0.43
N VAL A 42 -116.37 36.88 0.67
CA VAL A 42 -117.14 36.02 1.60
C VAL A 42 -116.30 35.87 2.89
N PRO A 43 -116.88 35.97 4.10
CA PRO A 43 -116.11 35.77 5.34
C PRO A 43 -115.59 34.31 5.41
N PRO A 44 -114.34 34.09 5.87
CA PRO A 44 -113.74 32.76 5.89
C PRO A 44 -114.51 31.84 6.83
N THR A 45 -114.79 30.64 6.35
CA THR A 45 -115.40 29.53 7.07
C THR A 45 -114.32 28.48 7.26
N ASP A 46 -114.15 27.98 8.48
CA ASP A 46 -113.40 26.74 8.79
C ASP A 46 -113.90 25.63 7.83
N ALA A 47 -113.10 25.33 6.80
CA ALA A 47 -113.57 24.52 5.67
C ALA A 47 -113.39 23.02 5.93
N ASP A 48 -112.39 22.63 6.73
CA ASP A 48 -112.12 21.24 7.08
C ASP A 48 -112.69 20.79 8.44
N ASN A 49 -113.18 21.72 9.26
CA ASN A 49 -113.73 21.53 10.61
C ASN A 49 -112.74 21.01 11.65
N ASP A 50 -111.47 21.40 11.56
CA ASP A 50 -110.47 21.17 12.61
C ASP A 50 -110.66 22.11 13.84
N GLY A 51 -111.40 23.19 13.64
CA GLY A 51 -111.73 24.20 14.65
C GLY A 51 -110.82 25.43 14.64
N VAL A 52 -109.90 25.55 13.69
CA VAL A 52 -109.09 26.73 13.38
C VAL A 52 -109.59 27.33 12.06
N THR A 53 -109.36 28.61 11.84
CA THR A 53 -109.72 29.28 10.58
C THR A 53 -108.45 29.86 9.94
N PRO A 54 -108.47 30.22 8.65
CA PRO A 54 -107.32 30.91 8.02
C PRO A 54 -106.96 32.19 8.76
N THR A 55 -107.94 32.83 9.39
CA THR A 55 -107.74 34.04 10.20
C THR A 55 -107.14 33.78 11.58
N ASP A 56 -107.24 32.57 12.10
CA ASP A 56 -106.66 32.14 13.38
C ASP A 56 -105.28 31.46 13.21
N GLY A 57 -104.76 31.42 11.99
CA GLY A 57 -103.41 30.97 11.66
C GLY A 57 -103.31 29.62 10.97
N ASP A 58 -104.44 29.02 10.60
CA ASP A 58 -104.45 27.80 9.80
C ASP A 58 -103.80 28.04 8.43
N CYS A 59 -102.73 27.29 8.17
CA CYS A 59 -101.97 27.39 6.94
C CYS A 59 -102.57 26.54 5.80
N GLU A 60 -103.45 25.57 6.10
CA GLU A 60 -104.08 24.69 5.12
C GLU A 60 -105.55 24.39 5.50
N ASP A 61 -106.43 25.38 5.34
CA ASP A 61 -107.89 25.38 5.69
C ASP A 61 -108.74 24.23 5.12
N ASP A 62 -108.18 23.45 4.18
CA ASP A 62 -108.82 22.28 3.59
C ASP A 62 -108.28 20.94 4.16
N ASN A 63 -107.33 20.97 5.12
CA ASN A 63 -106.65 19.80 5.68
C ASN A 63 -106.67 19.80 7.23
N PRO A 64 -107.55 19.00 7.86
CA PRO A 64 -107.75 19.07 9.31
C PRO A 64 -106.60 18.44 10.12
N ALA A 65 -105.57 17.96 9.42
CA ALA A 65 -104.33 17.48 9.99
C ALA A 65 -103.22 18.55 9.98
N VAL A 66 -103.46 19.77 9.55
CA VAL A 66 -102.45 20.84 9.52
C VAL A 66 -103.04 22.06 10.21
N TYR A 67 -102.52 22.39 11.40
CA TYR A 67 -103.01 23.54 12.16
C TYR A 67 -102.03 24.00 13.24
N PRO A 68 -102.06 25.30 13.61
CA PRO A 68 -101.17 25.88 14.61
C PRO A 68 -101.03 25.06 15.90
N GLY A 69 -99.81 24.60 16.17
CA GLY A 69 -99.45 23.88 17.41
C GLY A 69 -99.77 22.38 17.42
N LYS A 70 -100.05 21.77 16.27
CA LYS A 70 -99.97 20.31 16.10
C LYS A 70 -98.54 19.79 16.41
N THR A 71 -98.38 18.49 16.62
CA THR A 71 -97.06 17.84 16.66
C THR A 71 -96.76 17.32 15.26
N GLU A 72 -95.54 17.58 14.77
CA GLU A 72 -95.09 17.11 13.47
C GLU A 72 -95.15 15.59 13.35
N GLU A 73 -95.68 15.12 12.23
CA GLU A 73 -95.66 13.74 11.78
C GLU A 73 -94.85 13.69 10.49
N CYS A 74 -93.94 12.73 10.34
CA CYS A 74 -93.11 12.63 9.15
C CYS A 74 -93.92 12.44 7.86
N ASN A 75 -94.26 13.54 7.21
CA ASN A 75 -95.20 13.55 6.10
C ASN A 75 -94.88 14.63 5.05
N GLY A 76 -93.79 15.38 5.23
CA GLY A 76 -93.37 16.44 4.32
C GLY A 76 -94.23 17.70 4.38
N LEU A 77 -95.07 17.85 5.41
CA LEU A 77 -95.90 19.02 5.67
C LEU A 77 -95.42 19.73 6.94
N ASP A 78 -95.62 21.05 6.99
CA ASP A 78 -95.52 21.83 8.23
C ASP A 78 -96.85 21.68 8.98
N ASP A 79 -96.96 20.59 9.75
CA ASP A 79 -98.21 20.19 10.41
C ASP A 79 -98.69 21.24 11.42
N ASN A 80 -97.75 21.99 12.01
CA ASN A 80 -98.03 22.95 13.07
C ASN A 80 -97.98 24.42 12.64
N CYS A 81 -97.85 24.67 11.33
CA CYS A 81 -97.86 25.97 10.69
C CYS A 81 -96.82 26.96 11.24
N ASN A 82 -95.63 26.49 11.65
CA ASN A 82 -94.57 27.37 12.18
C ASN A 82 -93.53 27.83 11.13
N GLY A 83 -93.62 27.30 9.91
CA GLY A 83 -92.76 27.60 8.77
C GLY A 83 -91.56 26.67 8.60
N VAL A 84 -91.46 25.61 9.40
CA VAL A 84 -90.48 24.52 9.26
C VAL A 84 -91.28 23.23 9.02
N VAL A 85 -90.77 22.38 8.14
CA VAL A 85 -91.40 21.09 7.83
C VAL A 85 -90.73 20.03 8.71
N ASP A 86 -91.52 19.17 9.35
CA ASP A 86 -91.05 17.96 10.03
C ASP A 86 -90.02 18.21 11.16
N GLU A 87 -90.02 19.38 11.81
CA GLU A 87 -88.99 19.69 12.80
C GLU A 87 -89.08 18.87 14.09
N GLY A 88 -87.91 18.54 14.64
CA GLY A 88 -87.79 17.72 15.86
C GLY A 88 -87.87 16.22 15.62
N LEU A 89 -87.90 15.80 14.35
CA LEU A 89 -87.61 14.43 13.90
C LEU A 89 -86.09 14.23 13.68
N PRO A 90 -85.60 12.98 13.67
CA PRO A 90 -84.20 12.67 13.32
C PRO A 90 -83.81 13.18 11.92
N ASP A 91 -82.57 13.62 11.82
CA ASP A 91 -81.88 14.14 10.63
C ASP A 91 -80.41 13.68 10.80
N ALA A 92 -80.03 12.61 10.11
CA ALA A 92 -78.80 11.86 10.35
C ALA A 92 -77.56 12.52 9.75
N ASP A 93 -77.70 13.24 8.64
CA ASP A 93 -76.64 13.93 7.92
C ASP A 93 -76.66 15.47 8.08
N ASP A 94 -77.62 15.99 8.87
CA ASP A 94 -77.83 17.41 9.19
C ASP A 94 -78.15 18.28 7.95
N ASP A 95 -78.78 17.71 6.91
CA ASP A 95 -79.10 18.43 5.66
C ASP A 95 -80.42 19.23 5.71
N LEU A 96 -81.16 19.13 6.82
CA LEU A 96 -82.48 19.72 7.10
C LEU A 96 -83.67 18.98 6.46
N ILE A 97 -83.47 17.76 5.96
CA ILE A 97 -84.51 16.81 5.59
C ILE A 97 -84.55 15.73 6.68
N ALA A 98 -85.73 15.45 7.23
CA ALA A 98 -85.85 14.39 8.22
C ALA A 98 -85.63 13.01 7.57
N ASP A 99 -84.95 12.09 8.26
CA ASP A 99 -84.51 10.79 7.71
C ASP A 99 -85.64 10.08 6.93
N CYS A 100 -86.83 10.07 7.50
CA CYS A 100 -88.00 9.39 6.94
C CYS A 100 -88.58 10.00 5.65
N GLN A 101 -88.08 11.15 5.19
CA GLN A 101 -88.33 11.73 3.86
C GLN A 101 -87.07 11.77 2.99
N ASP A 102 -85.94 11.32 3.52
CA ASP A 102 -84.66 11.36 2.83
C ASP A 102 -84.41 10.08 2.03
N THR A 103 -83.37 10.12 1.22
CA THR A 103 -82.90 9.02 0.38
C THR A 103 -81.42 8.79 0.61
N GLU A 104 -80.99 7.53 0.62
CA GLU A 104 -79.58 7.18 0.77
C GLU A 104 -78.69 7.95 -0.21
N THR A 105 -77.60 8.47 0.35
CA THR A 105 -76.50 9.07 -0.39
C THR A 105 -75.25 8.29 -0.02
N CYS A 106 -74.40 7.93 -0.98
CA CYS A 106 -73.21 7.15 -0.65
C CYS A 106 -72.16 7.97 0.11
N ASP A 107 -72.29 8.01 1.43
CA ASP A 107 -71.46 8.80 2.34
C ASP A 107 -71.17 8.09 3.68
N GLY A 108 -71.66 6.86 3.86
CA GLY A 108 -71.45 6.06 5.06
C GLY A 108 -72.42 6.39 6.20
N VAL A 109 -73.50 7.12 5.94
CA VAL A 109 -74.59 7.43 6.87
C VAL A 109 -75.88 6.72 6.43
N ASP A 110 -76.77 6.43 7.38
CA ASP A 110 -78.12 5.90 7.13
C ASP A 110 -79.05 7.12 6.96
N ASN A 111 -79.07 7.71 5.76
CA ASN A 111 -79.79 8.97 5.54
C ASN A 111 -81.30 8.79 5.68
N ASN A 112 -81.86 7.64 5.28
CA ASN A 112 -83.30 7.41 5.30
C ASN A 112 -83.84 6.82 6.62
N GLY A 113 -82.95 6.44 7.54
CA GLY A 113 -83.27 5.99 8.89
C GLY A 113 -83.89 4.59 8.96
N ASP A 114 -83.72 3.75 7.94
CA ASP A 114 -84.24 2.38 7.93
C ASP A 114 -83.34 1.35 8.64
N GLY A 115 -82.13 1.75 9.02
CA GLY A 115 -81.13 0.96 9.73
C GLY A 115 -80.11 0.28 8.83
N LEU A 116 -80.13 0.55 7.53
CA LEU A 116 -79.10 0.17 6.56
C LEU A 116 -78.31 1.43 6.16
N VAL A 117 -77.05 1.25 5.77
CA VAL A 117 -76.18 2.36 5.36
C VAL A 117 -75.87 2.15 3.89
N ASP A 118 -76.09 3.18 3.07
CA ASP A 118 -75.79 3.21 1.64
C ASP A 118 -76.43 2.04 0.86
N GLU A 119 -77.63 1.58 1.22
CA GLU A 119 -78.26 0.48 0.48
C GLU A 119 -78.72 0.90 -0.92
N GLY A 120 -78.48 0.03 -1.90
CA GLY A 120 -78.77 0.31 -3.29
C GLY A 120 -77.57 0.85 -4.08
N TYR A 121 -76.45 1.12 -3.42
CA TYR A 121 -75.13 1.24 -4.04
C TYR A 121 -74.51 -0.15 -4.27
N ALA A 122 -73.56 -0.24 -5.20
CA ALA A 122 -72.88 -1.49 -5.53
C ALA A 122 -71.93 -1.91 -4.39
N ASP A 123 -71.82 -3.21 -4.18
CA ASP A 123 -70.87 -3.90 -3.28
C ASP A 123 -70.33 -5.06 -4.12
N ASP A 124 -69.52 -4.71 -5.12
CA ASP A 124 -69.06 -5.62 -6.17
C ASP A 124 -68.06 -6.64 -5.62
N ASP A 125 -67.35 -6.31 -4.54
CA ASP A 125 -66.42 -7.21 -3.84
C ASP A 125 -67.07 -8.08 -2.74
N GLY A 126 -68.30 -7.73 -2.33
CA GLY A 126 -69.12 -8.48 -1.37
C GLY A 126 -68.62 -8.38 0.07
N ASN A 127 -67.84 -7.35 0.40
CA ASN A 127 -67.29 -7.12 1.74
C ASN A 127 -68.35 -6.55 2.71
N GLY A 128 -69.53 -6.15 2.21
CA GLY A 128 -70.66 -5.62 2.99
C GLY A 128 -70.58 -4.12 3.24
N VAL A 129 -69.71 -3.40 2.54
CA VAL A 129 -69.57 -1.94 2.49
C VAL A 129 -69.77 -1.53 1.03
N ALA A 130 -70.55 -0.48 0.76
CA ALA A 130 -70.73 -0.02 -0.61
C ALA A 130 -69.40 0.44 -1.22
N ASP A 131 -69.14 0.08 -2.49
CA ASP A 131 -67.85 0.32 -3.18
C ASP A 131 -67.44 1.80 -3.15
N CYS A 132 -68.41 2.71 -3.15
CA CYS A 132 -68.17 4.15 -3.12
C CYS A 132 -67.59 4.69 -1.79
N VAL A 133 -67.43 3.85 -0.77
CA VAL A 133 -66.72 4.15 0.49
C VAL A 133 -65.61 3.13 0.81
N GLY A 134 -65.23 2.27 -0.15
CA GLY A 134 -64.14 1.30 -0.04
C GLY A 134 -62.76 1.95 0.07
N SER A 135 -61.83 1.31 0.80
CA SER A 135 -60.41 1.67 0.81
C SER A 135 -59.65 0.65 -0.03
N GLU A 136 -58.78 1.10 -0.92
CA GLU A 136 -57.93 0.20 -1.70
C GLU A 136 -57.04 -0.65 -0.79
N VAL A 137 -56.86 -1.89 -1.22
CA VAL A 137 -55.91 -2.84 -0.65
C VAL A 137 -55.16 -3.47 -1.81
N CYS A 138 -53.85 -3.71 -1.66
CA CYS A 138 -53.10 -4.25 -2.79
C CYS A 138 -53.45 -5.72 -3.08
N ASP A 139 -54.41 -5.91 -3.99
CA ASP A 139 -54.88 -7.22 -4.44
C ASP A 139 -55.12 -7.29 -5.96
N GLY A 140 -54.80 -6.22 -6.70
CA GLY A 140 -54.98 -6.16 -8.15
C GLY A 140 -56.43 -5.92 -8.56
N VAL A 141 -57.29 -5.45 -7.65
CA VAL A 141 -58.68 -5.10 -7.87
C VAL A 141 -58.88 -3.62 -7.52
N ASP A 142 -59.73 -2.92 -8.26
CA ASP A 142 -60.20 -1.57 -7.94
C ASP A 142 -61.28 -1.69 -6.84
N ASN A 143 -60.88 -1.69 -5.56
CA ASN A 143 -61.76 -2.00 -4.42
C ASN A 143 -62.78 -0.89 -4.11
N ASN A 144 -62.54 0.34 -4.60
CA ASN A 144 -63.41 1.50 -4.40
C ASN A 144 -64.10 1.96 -5.70
N ALA A 145 -63.89 1.20 -6.79
CA ALA A 145 -64.49 1.39 -8.11
C ALA A 145 -64.28 2.80 -8.69
N ASN A 146 -63.18 3.48 -8.37
CA ASN A 146 -62.88 4.82 -8.90
C ASN A 146 -62.24 4.82 -10.29
N GLY A 147 -61.91 3.63 -10.81
CA GLY A 147 -61.33 3.40 -12.13
C GLY A 147 -59.80 3.36 -12.15
N GLN A 148 -59.15 3.38 -10.98
CA GLN A 148 -57.73 3.07 -10.81
C GLN A 148 -57.62 1.75 -10.03
N THR A 149 -56.52 1.03 -10.19
CA THR A 149 -56.30 -0.24 -9.48
C THR A 149 -55.15 -0.03 -8.53
N ASP A 150 -55.34 -0.40 -7.26
CA ASP A 150 -54.35 -0.26 -6.19
C ASP A 150 -53.76 1.18 -6.09
N GLU A 151 -54.57 2.23 -6.26
CA GLU A 151 -54.02 3.59 -6.19
C GLU A 151 -53.50 3.96 -4.79
N GLY A 152 -52.36 4.64 -4.76
CA GLY A 152 -51.61 4.92 -3.53
C GLY A 152 -50.54 3.88 -3.19
N TYR A 153 -50.37 2.87 -4.04
CA TYR A 153 -49.28 1.88 -3.99
C TYR A 153 -48.27 2.02 -5.13
N ASP A 154 -48.38 3.09 -5.94
CA ASP A 154 -47.43 3.57 -6.96
C ASP A 154 -47.12 5.03 -6.61
N LEU A 155 -46.05 5.27 -5.84
CA LEU A 155 -45.74 6.57 -5.27
C LEU A 155 -45.02 7.51 -6.25
N ASP A 156 -44.25 7.00 -7.20
CA ASP A 156 -43.51 7.80 -8.18
C ASP A 156 -44.21 7.96 -9.55
N GLY A 157 -45.22 7.14 -9.83
CA GLY A 157 -46.10 7.23 -10.99
C GLY A 157 -45.55 6.59 -12.26
N ASP A 158 -44.66 5.60 -12.16
CA ASP A 158 -44.09 4.89 -13.31
C ASP A 158 -45.00 3.77 -13.88
N GLY A 159 -46.03 3.39 -13.12
CA GLY A 159 -47.04 2.41 -13.48
C GLY A 159 -46.80 1.00 -12.91
N TYR A 160 -45.77 0.81 -12.10
CA TYR A 160 -45.56 -0.36 -11.26
C TYR A 160 -45.96 -0.02 -9.82
N THR A 161 -46.35 -1.04 -9.05
CA THR A 161 -46.76 -0.84 -7.66
C THR A 161 -45.82 -1.60 -6.73
N SER A 162 -45.61 -1.07 -5.53
CA SER A 162 -44.88 -1.69 -4.40
C SER A 162 -45.31 -3.12 -4.01
N CYS A 163 -46.35 -3.66 -4.64
CA CYS A 163 -46.91 -4.97 -4.37
C CYS A 163 -47.10 -5.83 -5.64
N GLY A 164 -46.85 -5.28 -6.83
CA GLY A 164 -46.80 -6.01 -8.09
C GLY A 164 -48.13 -6.65 -8.50
N THR A 165 -48.05 -7.63 -9.41
CA THR A 165 -49.21 -8.43 -9.83
C THR A 165 -48.89 -9.93 -9.79
N ALA A 166 -49.83 -10.79 -10.17
CA ALA A 166 -49.58 -12.23 -10.25
C ALA A 166 -48.56 -12.63 -11.33
N THR A 167 -48.17 -11.73 -12.23
CA THR A 167 -47.29 -11.99 -13.38
C THR A 167 -46.18 -10.96 -13.59
N VAL A 168 -46.11 -9.96 -12.71
CA VAL A 168 -45.12 -8.88 -12.74
C VAL A 168 -44.68 -8.72 -11.29
N ASP A 169 -43.37 -8.75 -11.07
CA ASP A 169 -42.80 -8.59 -9.73
C ASP A 169 -43.15 -7.22 -9.12
N PRO A 170 -43.11 -7.06 -7.79
CA PRO A 170 -43.35 -5.78 -7.15
C PRO A 170 -42.23 -4.79 -7.44
N ASP A 171 -42.56 -3.51 -7.47
CA ASP A 171 -41.57 -2.44 -7.48
C ASP A 171 -40.74 -2.48 -6.19
N CYS A 172 -39.43 -2.61 -6.37
CA CYS A 172 -38.44 -2.73 -5.32
C CYS A 172 -38.03 -1.36 -4.72
N ASP A 173 -38.23 -0.24 -5.43
CA ASP A 173 -38.16 1.13 -4.90
C ASP A 173 -39.24 2.03 -5.53
N ASP A 174 -40.46 1.89 -5.02
CA ASP A 174 -41.68 2.66 -5.35
C ASP A 174 -41.56 4.20 -5.21
N SER A 175 -40.39 4.72 -4.86
CA SER A 175 -40.09 6.14 -4.77
C SER A 175 -39.16 6.68 -5.87
N ASP A 176 -38.59 5.81 -6.71
CA ASP A 176 -37.73 6.15 -7.84
C ASP A 176 -38.27 5.60 -9.17
N PRO A 177 -38.76 6.46 -10.09
CA PRO A 177 -39.41 6.04 -11.33
C PRO A 177 -38.45 5.44 -12.39
N ASN A 178 -37.21 5.14 -12.01
CA ASN A 178 -36.24 4.42 -12.83
C ASN A 178 -35.91 3.03 -12.27
N VAL A 179 -36.50 2.64 -11.14
CA VAL A 179 -36.35 1.34 -10.50
C VAL A 179 -37.69 0.62 -10.60
N PHE A 180 -37.82 -0.35 -11.51
CA PHE A 180 -39.07 -1.07 -11.72
C PHE A 180 -38.85 -2.38 -12.48
N PRO A 181 -39.77 -3.35 -12.36
CA PRO A 181 -39.72 -4.61 -13.09
C PRO A 181 -39.50 -4.46 -14.61
N ASP A 182 -38.47 -5.13 -15.15
CA ASP A 182 -38.01 -5.05 -16.55
C ASP A 182 -37.36 -3.70 -16.96
N ALA A 183 -36.90 -2.87 -16.01
CA ALA A 183 -36.03 -1.72 -16.32
C ALA A 183 -34.70 -2.17 -16.92
N GLY A 184 -33.86 -1.22 -17.33
CA GLY A 184 -32.48 -1.52 -17.72
C GLY A 184 -31.54 -1.12 -16.59
N GLU A 185 -30.65 -2.02 -16.21
CA GLU A 185 -29.63 -1.78 -15.18
C GLU A 185 -28.75 -0.56 -15.48
N VAL A 186 -28.45 0.20 -14.43
CA VAL A 186 -27.63 1.42 -14.47
C VAL A 186 -26.28 1.16 -13.82
N ALA A 187 -25.40 0.55 -14.62
CA ALA A 187 -23.93 0.59 -14.52
C ALA A 187 -23.31 1.20 -13.23
N GLY A 188 -23.18 0.39 -12.18
CA GLY A 188 -22.40 0.69 -10.98
C GLY A 188 -23.05 1.68 -10.02
N ASP A 189 -24.38 1.75 -10.03
CA ASP A 189 -25.15 2.46 -9.00
C ASP A 189 -25.48 1.59 -7.78
N GLU A 190 -25.13 0.29 -7.82
CA GLU A 190 -25.35 -0.72 -6.78
C GLU A 190 -26.84 -0.89 -6.44
N MET A 191 -27.74 -0.60 -7.38
CA MET A 191 -29.18 -0.80 -7.27
C MET A 191 -29.66 -1.93 -8.18
N ASP A 192 -30.70 -2.63 -7.73
CA ASP A 192 -31.48 -3.56 -8.54
C ASP A 192 -32.50 -2.70 -9.29
N ASN A 193 -32.16 -2.22 -10.49
CA ASN A 193 -33.04 -1.30 -11.21
C ASN A 193 -34.22 -2.03 -11.85
N ASP A 194 -34.05 -3.30 -12.23
CA ASP A 194 -35.06 -4.09 -12.93
C ASP A 194 -35.89 -5.02 -12.02
N CYS A 195 -35.64 -4.98 -10.71
CA CYS A 195 -36.33 -5.71 -9.64
C CYS A 195 -36.35 -7.24 -9.82
N ASP A 196 -35.39 -7.82 -10.54
CA ASP A 196 -35.25 -9.28 -10.68
C ASP A 196 -34.53 -9.94 -9.49
N GLY A 197 -33.98 -9.12 -8.58
CA GLY A 197 -33.27 -9.54 -7.38
C GLY A 197 -31.76 -9.65 -7.56
N LEU A 198 -31.23 -9.29 -8.73
CA LEU A 198 -29.82 -9.09 -9.03
C LEU A 198 -29.52 -7.58 -9.00
N ILE A 199 -28.24 -7.21 -8.99
CA ILE A 199 -27.82 -5.79 -8.93
C ILE A 199 -26.77 -5.61 -10.02
N ASP A 200 -26.96 -4.64 -10.92
CA ASP A 200 -26.02 -4.30 -11.99
C ASP A 200 -25.68 -5.49 -12.94
N GLU A 201 -26.56 -6.47 -13.07
CA GLU A 201 -26.44 -7.56 -14.03
C GLU A 201 -26.66 -7.02 -15.46
N GLY A 202 -25.82 -7.45 -16.38
CA GLY A 202 -26.01 -7.11 -17.80
C GLY A 202 -25.29 -5.85 -18.31
N ASP A 203 -24.61 -5.09 -17.46
CA ASP A 203 -23.71 -3.99 -17.89
C ASP A 203 -22.33 -4.49 -18.35
N TRP A 204 -22.29 -5.62 -19.05
CA TRP A 204 -21.04 -6.24 -19.45
C TRP A 204 -20.29 -5.42 -20.50
N GLU A 205 -19.03 -5.10 -20.22
CA GLU A 205 -18.07 -4.60 -21.19
C GLU A 205 -17.09 -5.70 -21.61
N ALA A 206 -16.60 -5.63 -22.86
CA ALA A 206 -15.54 -6.52 -23.30
C ALA A 206 -14.30 -6.30 -22.42
N GLY A 207 -13.79 -7.38 -21.82
CA GLY A 207 -12.68 -7.36 -20.89
C GLY A 207 -13.03 -7.19 -19.41
N ASP A 208 -14.32 -7.15 -19.02
CA ASP A 208 -14.72 -7.14 -17.61
C ASP A 208 -14.20 -8.37 -16.84
N LEU A 209 -14.18 -9.53 -17.51
CA LEU A 209 -13.50 -10.75 -17.07
C LEU A 209 -12.36 -11.07 -18.03
N ALA A 210 -11.26 -11.61 -17.53
CA ALA A 210 -10.18 -12.16 -18.33
C ALA A 210 -9.89 -13.61 -17.94
N LEU A 211 -9.64 -14.47 -18.93
CA LEU A 211 -9.12 -15.82 -18.77
C LEU A 211 -7.68 -15.72 -18.24
N ASN A 212 -7.42 -16.43 -17.14
CA ASN A 212 -6.21 -16.30 -16.35
C ASN A 212 -5.37 -17.60 -16.29
N GLU A 213 -6.02 -18.75 -16.21
CA GLU A 213 -5.33 -20.04 -16.08
C GLU A 213 -6.19 -21.16 -16.69
N ILE A 214 -5.58 -22.12 -17.39
CA ILE A 214 -6.30 -23.25 -18.01
C ILE A 214 -5.58 -24.57 -17.74
N MET A 215 -6.31 -25.54 -17.20
CA MET A 215 -5.95 -26.96 -17.11
C MET A 215 -6.78 -27.75 -18.13
N ASN A 216 -6.24 -27.94 -19.34
CA ASN A 216 -6.85 -28.76 -20.39
C ASN A 216 -6.40 -30.23 -20.33
N ASN A 217 -5.22 -30.53 -19.76
CA ASN A 217 -4.59 -31.86 -19.83
C ASN A 217 -4.12 -32.37 -18.45
N PRO A 218 -5.04 -32.65 -17.50
CA PRO A 218 -4.68 -33.09 -16.17
C PRO A 218 -4.03 -34.49 -16.18
N GLY A 219 -3.03 -34.70 -15.32
CA GLY A 219 -2.24 -35.91 -15.25
C GLY A 219 -2.47 -36.77 -14.00
N ASP A 220 -2.94 -36.17 -12.90
CA ASP A 220 -3.17 -36.86 -11.62
C ASP A 220 -4.51 -37.61 -11.60
N VAL A 221 -5.54 -37.03 -12.24
CA VAL A 221 -6.88 -37.62 -12.35
C VAL A 221 -7.23 -37.99 -13.80
N LEU A 222 -8.46 -38.44 -14.04
CA LEU A 222 -8.91 -38.67 -15.41
C LEU A 222 -9.09 -37.32 -16.10
N ASP A 223 -8.56 -37.21 -17.31
CA ASP A 223 -8.69 -36.09 -18.25
C ASP A 223 -10.02 -35.30 -18.10
N PRO A 224 -11.21 -35.86 -18.41
CA PRO A 224 -12.46 -35.10 -18.32
C PRO A 224 -12.92 -34.75 -16.91
N ASP A 225 -12.36 -35.38 -15.87
CA ASP A 225 -12.75 -35.14 -14.48
C ASP A 225 -11.89 -34.02 -13.84
N GLY A 226 -10.77 -33.64 -14.44
CA GLY A 226 -9.81 -32.66 -13.89
C GLY A 226 -9.60 -31.42 -14.76
N GLU A 227 -10.43 -31.22 -15.78
CA GLU A 227 -10.40 -30.03 -16.65
C GLU A 227 -11.03 -28.83 -15.92
N TRP A 228 -10.35 -27.69 -15.99
CA TRP A 228 -10.85 -26.43 -15.46
C TRP A 228 -10.17 -25.23 -16.12
N PHE A 229 -10.82 -24.07 -16.02
CA PHE A 229 -10.22 -22.78 -16.35
C PHE A 229 -10.61 -21.75 -15.31
N GLU A 230 -9.79 -20.71 -15.19
CA GLU A 230 -9.94 -19.64 -14.23
C GLU A 230 -10.14 -18.31 -14.94
N VAL A 231 -10.98 -17.47 -14.36
CA VAL A 231 -11.15 -16.08 -14.76
C VAL A 231 -10.77 -15.15 -13.61
N VAL A 232 -10.39 -13.93 -13.96
CA VAL A 232 -10.19 -12.83 -13.01
C VAL A 232 -11.09 -11.66 -13.39
N ASN A 233 -11.70 -11.02 -12.38
CA ASN A 233 -12.44 -9.78 -12.60
C ASN A 233 -11.48 -8.60 -12.78
N MET A 234 -11.43 -8.07 -14.00
CA MET A 234 -10.58 -6.94 -14.40
C MET A 234 -11.29 -5.59 -14.31
N SER A 235 -12.60 -5.62 -14.08
CA SER A 235 -13.40 -4.42 -13.88
C SER A 235 -13.18 -3.81 -12.49
N THR A 236 -13.76 -2.64 -12.26
CA THR A 236 -13.75 -1.99 -10.94
C THR A 236 -14.99 -2.29 -10.10
N ARG A 237 -15.91 -3.12 -10.60
CA ARG A 237 -17.20 -3.45 -9.98
C ARG A 237 -17.28 -4.94 -9.69
N THR A 238 -18.15 -5.33 -8.76
CA THR A 238 -18.47 -6.75 -8.55
C THR A 238 -19.20 -7.28 -9.79
N ILE A 239 -18.80 -8.44 -10.29
CA ILE A 239 -19.40 -9.06 -11.47
C ILE A 239 -20.32 -10.20 -11.03
N ILE A 240 -21.56 -10.23 -11.52
CA ILE A 240 -22.49 -11.34 -11.33
C ILE A 240 -22.35 -12.31 -12.50
N LEU A 241 -22.05 -13.58 -12.22
CA LEU A 241 -21.80 -14.59 -13.26
C LEU A 241 -23.06 -15.30 -13.73
N ASN A 242 -24.19 -15.18 -13.02
CA ASN A 242 -25.45 -15.81 -13.40
C ASN A 242 -25.85 -15.35 -14.82
N GLY A 243 -26.09 -16.31 -15.71
CA GLY A 243 -26.43 -16.03 -17.10
C GLY A 243 -25.24 -15.95 -18.06
N LEU A 244 -23.99 -15.87 -17.57
CA LEU A 244 -22.77 -15.93 -18.39
C LEU A 244 -22.76 -17.20 -19.24
N ILE A 245 -22.39 -17.07 -20.50
CA ILE A 245 -22.27 -18.18 -21.44
C ILE A 245 -20.80 -18.52 -21.60
N LEU A 246 -20.47 -19.79 -21.35
CA LEU A 246 -19.20 -20.41 -21.67
C LEU A 246 -19.35 -21.13 -23.01
N ALA A 247 -18.42 -20.95 -23.94
CA ALA A 247 -18.48 -21.59 -25.25
C ALA A 247 -17.10 -22.02 -25.76
N ALA A 248 -17.03 -23.21 -26.37
CA ALA A 248 -15.82 -23.75 -26.99
C ALA A 248 -16.07 -24.11 -28.47
N ASP A 249 -15.11 -23.75 -29.32
CA ASP A 249 -14.88 -24.09 -30.72
C ASP A 249 -16.02 -24.02 -31.74
N THR A 250 -15.57 -24.21 -32.98
CA THR A 250 -16.26 -24.50 -34.24
C THR A 250 -17.36 -25.59 -34.22
N ASP A 251 -17.65 -26.16 -33.03
CA ASP A 251 -18.44 -27.36 -32.79
C ASP A 251 -19.65 -27.15 -31.85
N SER A 252 -20.12 -25.92 -31.62
CA SER A 252 -21.43 -25.63 -30.95
C SER A 252 -21.56 -26.13 -29.50
N GLU A 253 -20.45 -26.30 -28.78
CA GLU A 253 -20.42 -26.63 -27.35
C GLU A 253 -20.63 -25.35 -26.54
N TRP A 254 -21.59 -25.38 -25.61
CA TRP A 254 -21.93 -24.22 -24.80
C TRP A 254 -22.52 -24.63 -23.45
N HIS A 255 -22.30 -23.81 -22.45
CA HIS A 255 -22.89 -23.90 -21.13
C HIS A 255 -23.36 -22.51 -20.71
N GLN A 256 -24.50 -22.42 -20.03
CA GLN A 256 -24.93 -21.18 -19.39
C GLN A 256 -24.83 -21.35 -17.88
N VAL A 257 -24.11 -20.44 -17.23
CA VAL A 257 -23.96 -20.40 -15.79
C VAL A 257 -25.34 -20.18 -15.16
N ALA A 258 -25.85 -21.20 -14.47
CA ALA A 258 -27.16 -21.20 -13.88
C ALA A 258 -27.08 -21.75 -12.44
N SER A 259 -27.36 -20.89 -11.47
CA SER A 259 -27.34 -21.20 -10.04
C SER A 259 -28.55 -20.57 -9.35
N ASP A 260 -29.08 -21.26 -8.34
CA ASP A 260 -30.11 -20.70 -7.44
C ASP A 260 -29.50 -19.63 -6.49
N ASP A 261 -28.19 -19.69 -6.26
CA ASP A 261 -27.42 -18.69 -5.53
C ASP A 261 -26.83 -17.65 -6.51
N VAL A 262 -26.71 -16.40 -6.08
CA VAL A 262 -26.03 -15.33 -6.84
C VAL A 262 -24.52 -15.55 -6.77
N LEU A 263 -23.90 -15.78 -7.91
CA LEU A 263 -22.47 -15.99 -8.06
C LEU A 263 -21.81 -14.66 -8.39
N THR A 264 -20.93 -14.19 -7.50
CA THR A 264 -20.26 -12.90 -7.63
C THR A 264 -18.75 -13.05 -7.66
N VAL A 265 -18.07 -12.18 -8.40
CA VAL A 265 -16.60 -12.06 -8.40
C VAL A 265 -16.25 -10.61 -8.11
N GLU A 266 -15.55 -10.35 -7.01
CA GLU A 266 -15.10 -9.01 -6.65
C GLU A 266 -13.95 -8.51 -7.55
N PRO A 267 -13.71 -7.19 -7.67
CA PRO A 267 -12.59 -6.67 -8.45
C PRO A 267 -11.24 -7.30 -8.06
N GLY A 268 -10.56 -7.92 -9.03
CA GLY A 268 -9.29 -8.63 -8.86
C GLY A 268 -9.40 -10.01 -8.20
N GLU A 269 -10.60 -10.51 -7.93
CA GLU A 269 -10.83 -11.87 -7.44
C GLU A 269 -10.79 -12.89 -8.60
N TYR A 270 -10.34 -14.10 -8.27
CA TYR A 270 -10.27 -15.24 -9.17
C TYR A 270 -11.51 -16.13 -9.00
N PHE A 271 -11.98 -16.73 -10.08
CA PHE A 271 -13.12 -17.64 -10.05
C PHE A 271 -12.86 -18.84 -10.97
N VAL A 272 -12.95 -20.05 -10.41
CA VAL A 272 -12.59 -21.30 -11.09
C VAL A 272 -13.82 -22.04 -11.59
N PHE A 273 -13.88 -22.23 -12.91
CA PHE A 273 -14.86 -23.05 -13.61
C PHE A 273 -14.25 -24.43 -13.88
N GLY A 274 -14.92 -25.51 -13.46
CA GLY A 274 -14.41 -26.87 -13.66
C GLY A 274 -15.47 -27.84 -14.18
N SER A 275 -15.04 -28.91 -14.85
CA SER A 275 -15.94 -29.97 -15.31
C SER A 275 -16.48 -30.87 -14.18
N ASN A 276 -15.90 -30.74 -12.99
CA ASN A 276 -16.22 -31.55 -11.81
C ASN A 276 -15.87 -30.78 -10.52
N ALA A 277 -16.87 -30.48 -9.66
CA ALA A 277 -16.65 -29.79 -8.40
C ALA A 277 -16.28 -30.71 -7.22
N ASP A 278 -16.24 -32.04 -7.38
CA ASP A 278 -15.74 -32.91 -6.32
C ASP A 278 -14.21 -32.81 -6.22
N PHE A 279 -13.79 -32.08 -5.19
CA PHE A 279 -12.40 -31.79 -4.84
C PHE A 279 -11.45 -33.00 -4.92
N VAL A 280 -11.88 -34.22 -4.61
CA VAL A 280 -10.96 -35.36 -4.65
C VAL A 280 -10.82 -35.90 -6.06
N THR A 281 -11.91 -35.94 -6.81
CA THR A 281 -11.92 -36.51 -8.16
C THR A 281 -11.45 -35.55 -9.25
N ASN A 282 -11.39 -34.24 -8.97
CA ASN A 282 -10.92 -33.21 -9.89
C ASN A 282 -9.43 -32.84 -9.74
N GLY A 283 -8.65 -33.65 -9.02
CA GLY A 283 -7.22 -33.38 -8.81
C GLY A 283 -6.93 -32.41 -7.66
N ASN A 284 -7.86 -32.23 -6.72
CA ASN A 284 -7.73 -31.30 -5.58
C ASN A 284 -7.72 -29.81 -6.00
N ALA A 285 -8.29 -29.49 -7.16
CA ALA A 285 -8.57 -28.12 -7.55
C ALA A 285 -9.83 -27.62 -6.81
N THR A 286 -9.81 -26.39 -6.32
CA THR A 286 -11.00 -25.76 -5.75
C THR A 286 -11.80 -25.16 -6.90
N VAL A 287 -12.91 -25.80 -7.25
CA VAL A 287 -13.82 -25.35 -8.31
C VAL A 287 -14.97 -24.58 -7.65
N ASP A 288 -15.19 -23.35 -8.10
CA ASP A 288 -16.26 -22.48 -7.61
C ASP A 288 -17.58 -22.76 -8.33
N TYR A 289 -17.52 -23.18 -9.60
CA TYR A 289 -18.69 -23.57 -10.38
C TYR A 289 -18.42 -24.78 -11.29
N GLU A 290 -19.27 -25.81 -11.19
CA GLU A 290 -19.24 -26.97 -12.09
C GLU A 290 -20.02 -26.69 -13.37
N TYR A 291 -19.34 -26.67 -14.52
CA TYR A 291 -19.98 -26.59 -15.83
C TYR A 291 -20.23 -27.99 -16.41
N ASP A 292 -21.12 -28.06 -17.42
CA ASP A 292 -21.31 -29.24 -18.24
C ASP A 292 -21.30 -28.90 -19.74
N GLY A 293 -21.08 -29.90 -20.60
CA GLY A 293 -21.22 -29.72 -22.05
C GLY A 293 -20.10 -28.94 -22.74
N ILE A 294 -19.07 -28.51 -22.00
CA ILE A 294 -17.78 -28.01 -22.51
C ILE A 294 -16.72 -29.10 -22.30
N VAL A 295 -15.85 -29.28 -23.28
CA VAL A 295 -14.66 -30.15 -23.19
C VAL A 295 -13.45 -29.30 -23.55
N LEU A 296 -12.40 -29.31 -22.72
CA LEU A 296 -11.16 -28.59 -23.01
C LEU A 296 -10.19 -29.55 -23.67
N GLN A 297 -10.06 -29.53 -25.00
CA GLN A 297 -9.25 -30.50 -25.71
C GLN A 297 -7.74 -30.33 -25.46
N ASN A 298 -7.07 -31.48 -25.37
CA ASN A 298 -5.61 -31.64 -25.24
C ASN A 298 -4.77 -31.23 -26.46
N GLU A 299 -5.37 -30.80 -27.58
CA GLU A 299 -4.62 -30.45 -28.80
C GLU A 299 -4.91 -28.99 -29.18
N THR A 300 -5.83 -28.75 -30.13
CA THR A 300 -6.27 -27.40 -30.50
C THR A 300 -7.68 -27.21 -30.01
N ASP A 301 -7.94 -26.10 -29.32
CA ASP A 301 -9.27 -25.71 -28.86
C ASP A 301 -9.31 -24.21 -28.55
N ASP A 302 -10.49 -23.72 -28.16
CA ASP A 302 -10.68 -22.39 -27.58
C ASP A 302 -11.78 -22.38 -26.51
N ILE A 303 -11.75 -21.34 -25.66
CA ILE A 303 -12.81 -21.05 -24.69
C ILE A 303 -13.18 -19.57 -24.80
N LYS A 304 -14.48 -19.28 -24.69
CA LYS A 304 -15.04 -17.93 -24.80
C LYS A 304 -16.02 -17.64 -23.68
N LEU A 305 -15.96 -16.42 -23.19
CA LEU A 305 -16.89 -15.85 -22.24
C LEU A 305 -17.83 -14.91 -22.99
N ILE A 306 -19.13 -15.15 -22.93
CA ILE A 306 -20.15 -14.34 -23.62
C ILE A 306 -21.24 -13.94 -22.64
N ALA A 307 -21.52 -12.65 -22.54
CA ALA A 307 -22.63 -12.13 -21.75
C ALA A 307 -23.40 -11.08 -22.57
N ASP A 308 -24.73 -11.15 -22.56
CA ASP A 308 -25.63 -10.31 -23.38
C ASP A 308 -25.28 -10.19 -24.86
N GLY A 309 -24.67 -11.25 -25.39
CA GLY A 309 -24.21 -11.31 -26.78
C GLY A 309 -22.92 -10.54 -27.07
N ILE A 310 -22.23 -10.04 -26.04
CA ILE A 310 -20.89 -9.47 -26.09
C ILE A 310 -19.90 -10.58 -25.76
N GLU A 311 -18.85 -10.72 -26.59
CA GLU A 311 -17.69 -11.55 -26.27
C GLU A 311 -16.85 -10.77 -25.25
N ILE A 312 -16.84 -11.27 -24.01
CA ILE A 312 -16.13 -10.64 -22.89
C ILE A 312 -14.64 -10.92 -23.02
N ASP A 313 -14.31 -12.18 -23.28
CA ASP A 313 -12.94 -12.61 -23.50
C ASP A 313 -12.91 -13.96 -24.26
N SER A 314 -11.77 -14.28 -24.88
CA SER A 314 -11.55 -15.57 -25.53
C SER A 314 -10.09 -15.97 -25.53
N LEU A 315 -9.81 -17.25 -25.37
CA LEU A 315 -8.46 -17.80 -25.49
C LEU A 315 -8.47 -19.04 -26.37
N ALA A 316 -7.47 -19.15 -27.26
CA ALA A 316 -7.28 -20.31 -28.13
C ALA A 316 -5.85 -20.86 -28.02
N TRP A 317 -5.71 -22.17 -27.89
CA TRP A 317 -4.42 -22.87 -27.86
C TRP A 317 -4.22 -23.75 -29.09
N ASP A 318 -2.96 -23.99 -29.46
CA ASP A 318 -2.59 -24.53 -30.78
C ASP A 318 -1.63 -25.74 -30.72
N ASP A 319 -1.87 -26.69 -29.80
CA ASP A 319 -1.05 -27.91 -29.61
C ASP A 319 0.45 -27.57 -29.39
N GLY A 320 0.71 -26.53 -28.60
CA GLY A 320 2.05 -26.12 -28.23
C GLY A 320 2.83 -25.35 -29.30
N ALA A 321 2.19 -24.91 -30.39
CA ALA A 321 2.91 -24.29 -31.52
C ALA A 321 3.28 -22.82 -31.24
N THR A 322 2.42 -22.07 -30.56
CA THR A 322 2.67 -20.70 -30.10
C THR A 322 2.31 -20.49 -28.64
N MET A 323 1.19 -21.03 -28.18
CA MET A 323 0.82 -21.05 -26.77
C MET A 323 1.41 -22.30 -26.11
N PRO A 324 1.80 -22.29 -24.82
CA PRO A 324 2.13 -23.51 -24.10
C PRO A 324 0.96 -24.52 -24.17
N ASP A 325 1.24 -25.82 -24.17
CA ASP A 325 0.20 -26.86 -24.05
C ASP A 325 0.80 -28.07 -23.31
N PRO A 326 0.95 -27.96 -21.99
CA PRO A 326 1.59 -28.98 -21.18
C PRO A 326 0.64 -30.13 -20.84
N SER A 327 1.22 -31.28 -20.48
CA SER A 327 0.48 -32.35 -19.79
C SER A 327 0.82 -32.33 -18.31
N SER A 328 -0.16 -32.53 -17.43
CA SER A 328 0.00 -32.53 -15.96
C SER A 328 0.33 -31.15 -15.37
N ALA A 329 0.08 -30.08 -16.12
CA ALA A 329 0.27 -28.69 -15.68
C ALA A 329 -0.76 -27.78 -16.36
N SER A 330 -1.02 -26.61 -15.78
CA SER A 330 -1.83 -25.57 -16.40
C SER A 330 -0.99 -24.67 -17.30
N MET A 331 -1.67 -23.97 -18.19
CA MET A 331 -1.19 -22.75 -18.82
C MET A 331 -1.62 -21.58 -17.93
N GLY A 332 -0.68 -20.81 -17.40
CA GLY A 332 -0.96 -19.62 -16.59
C GLY A 332 -0.57 -18.35 -17.33
N LEU A 333 -1.43 -17.32 -17.25
CA LEU A 333 -1.11 -15.96 -17.68
C LEU A 333 -0.12 -15.33 -16.70
N ASP A 334 0.93 -14.72 -17.23
CA ASP A 334 1.93 -13.96 -16.47
C ASP A 334 1.25 -12.81 -15.69
N PRO A 335 1.36 -12.80 -14.34
CA PRO A 335 0.81 -11.73 -13.50
C PRO A 335 1.26 -10.30 -13.89
N SER A 336 2.43 -10.16 -14.52
CA SER A 336 2.93 -8.86 -15.00
C SER A 336 2.30 -8.40 -16.32
N ASN A 337 1.63 -9.31 -17.02
CA ASN A 337 0.94 -9.06 -18.30
C ASN A 337 -0.57 -9.32 -18.20
N MET A 338 -1.18 -9.11 -17.02
CA MET A 338 -2.62 -9.23 -16.83
C MET A 338 -3.41 -8.13 -17.56
N GLY A 339 -4.36 -8.56 -18.40
CA GLY A 339 -5.19 -7.69 -19.22
C GLY A 339 -6.02 -8.51 -20.20
N SER A 340 -7.26 -8.12 -20.43
CA SER A 340 -8.18 -8.78 -21.36
C SER A 340 -7.82 -8.65 -22.85
N GLU A 341 -6.80 -7.84 -23.17
CA GLU A 341 -6.21 -7.79 -24.53
C GLU A 341 -4.79 -8.36 -24.55
N THR A 342 -4.14 -8.49 -23.39
CA THR A 342 -2.77 -8.99 -23.28
C THR A 342 -2.74 -10.49 -23.08
N ASN A 343 -3.79 -11.07 -22.50
CA ASN A 343 -3.99 -12.51 -22.44
C ASN A 343 -4.28 -13.15 -23.81
N ASP A 344 -4.60 -12.35 -24.83
CA ASP A 344 -4.62 -12.80 -26.24
C ASP A 344 -3.21 -13.06 -26.82
N ASP A 345 -2.14 -12.55 -26.18
CA ASP A 345 -0.77 -12.76 -26.65
C ASP A 345 -0.23 -14.09 -26.10
N PRO A 346 0.03 -15.10 -26.94
CA PRO A 346 0.53 -16.40 -26.48
C PRO A 346 1.90 -16.32 -25.79
N THR A 347 2.64 -15.21 -25.94
CA THR A 347 3.90 -14.99 -25.23
C THR A 347 3.74 -14.55 -23.78
N ALA A 348 2.54 -14.16 -23.38
CA ALA A 348 2.19 -13.83 -22.00
C ALA A 348 1.82 -15.08 -21.17
N TRP A 349 1.79 -16.27 -21.77
CA TRP A 349 1.41 -17.52 -21.09
C TRP A 349 2.62 -18.43 -20.89
N CYS A 350 2.68 -19.09 -19.74
CA CYS A 350 3.71 -20.07 -19.41
C CYS A 350 3.11 -21.35 -18.80
N VAL A 351 3.92 -22.41 -18.80
CA VAL A 351 3.59 -23.67 -18.14
C VAL A 351 3.82 -23.50 -16.64
N ALA A 352 2.83 -23.82 -15.82
CA ALA A 352 2.98 -23.80 -14.38
C ALA A 352 4.05 -24.80 -13.89
N THR A 353 4.85 -24.39 -12.91
CA THR A 353 5.96 -25.16 -12.33
C THR A 353 5.80 -25.44 -10.83
N GLU A 354 4.82 -24.81 -10.17
CA GLU A 354 4.44 -25.11 -8.79
C GLU A 354 3.31 -26.15 -8.68
N GLU A 355 3.49 -27.17 -7.83
CA GLU A 355 2.44 -28.17 -7.55
C GLU A 355 1.34 -27.54 -6.67
N TRP A 356 0.05 -27.68 -7.03
CA TRP A 356 -1.04 -27.23 -6.16
C TRP A 356 -1.56 -28.33 -5.22
N GLY A 357 -1.83 -27.99 -3.97
CA GLY A 357 -2.43 -28.91 -3.02
C GLY A 357 -1.43 -29.88 -2.38
N ASN A 358 -1.29 -31.12 -2.89
CA ASN A 358 -0.50 -32.18 -2.24
C ASN A 358 0.67 -32.64 -3.11
N PRO A 359 1.81 -33.08 -2.50
CA PRO A 359 2.95 -33.56 -3.26
C PRO A 359 2.59 -34.66 -4.29
N GLY A 360 2.91 -34.40 -5.56
CA GLY A 360 2.61 -35.27 -6.69
C GLY A 360 1.25 -35.06 -7.37
N SER A 361 0.57 -33.94 -7.06
CA SER A 361 -0.51 -33.39 -7.89
C SER A 361 0.04 -32.84 -9.23
N ASP A 362 -0.87 -32.41 -10.08
CA ASP A 362 -0.56 -31.58 -11.25
C ASP A 362 -0.02 -30.19 -10.80
N PHE A 363 0.51 -29.42 -11.76
CA PHE A 363 1.12 -28.08 -11.56
C PHE A 363 0.22 -26.91 -11.99
N GLY A 364 0.12 -25.85 -11.19
CA GLY A 364 -0.87 -24.78 -11.36
C GLY A 364 -1.17 -24.03 -10.07
N SER A 365 -2.09 -23.08 -10.13
CA SER A 365 -2.41 -22.14 -9.05
C SER A 365 -3.91 -21.82 -8.89
N PRO A 366 -4.82 -22.82 -8.97
CA PRO A 366 -6.26 -22.55 -8.96
C PRO A 366 -6.69 -21.73 -7.73
N ASN A 367 -7.45 -20.66 -7.99
CA ASN A 367 -7.97 -19.66 -7.07
C ASN A 367 -6.88 -18.80 -6.39
N THR A 368 -5.70 -18.70 -6.99
CA THR A 368 -4.58 -17.89 -6.50
C THR A 368 -3.83 -17.23 -7.65
N VAL A 369 -2.92 -16.30 -7.33
CA VAL A 369 -2.10 -15.63 -8.34
C VAL A 369 -1.16 -16.64 -9.01
N ASN A 370 -1.08 -16.62 -10.35
CA ASN A 370 -0.13 -17.43 -11.13
C ASN A 370 1.32 -17.12 -10.77
N GLU A 371 2.23 -18.05 -11.08
CA GLU A 371 3.66 -17.79 -11.05
C GLU A 371 4.09 -16.82 -12.17
N LEU A 372 5.16 -16.06 -11.93
CA LEU A 372 5.79 -15.26 -12.97
C LEU A 372 6.43 -16.18 -14.01
N CYS A 373 6.32 -15.81 -15.28
CA CYS A 373 6.86 -16.65 -16.36
C CYS A 373 8.39 -16.59 -16.39
N SER A 374 9.06 -17.63 -15.90
CA SER A 374 10.53 -17.69 -15.73
C SER A 374 11.39 -17.41 -17.00
N THR A 375 10.77 -17.42 -18.18
CA THR A 375 11.44 -17.11 -19.46
C THR A 375 11.48 -15.61 -19.78
N TYR A 376 10.70 -14.80 -19.09
CA TYR A 376 10.63 -13.36 -19.25
C TYR A 376 11.52 -12.67 -18.21
N ASP A 377 12.19 -11.60 -18.61
CA ASP A 377 13.02 -10.75 -17.74
C ASP A 377 12.11 -9.61 -17.24
N HIS A 378 11.56 -9.77 -16.04
CA HIS A 378 10.46 -8.93 -15.55
C HIS A 378 10.92 -7.58 -15.02
N ASP A 379 12.10 -7.52 -14.41
CA ASP A 379 12.65 -6.29 -13.83
C ASP A 379 13.60 -5.54 -14.78
N GLY A 380 14.00 -6.17 -15.89
CA GLY A 380 14.82 -5.59 -16.95
C GLY A 380 16.32 -5.55 -16.65
N ASP A 381 16.80 -6.38 -15.73
CA ASP A 381 18.22 -6.45 -15.36
C ASP A 381 19.08 -7.23 -16.39
N GLY A 382 18.42 -8.02 -17.25
CA GLY A 382 19.01 -8.84 -18.30
C GLY A 382 19.06 -10.34 -18.01
N PHE A 383 18.55 -10.78 -16.87
CA PHE A 383 18.35 -12.17 -16.46
C PHE A 383 16.85 -12.44 -16.34
N SER A 384 16.47 -13.68 -16.61
CA SER A 384 15.13 -14.20 -16.33
C SER A 384 15.27 -15.28 -15.26
N GLY A 385 14.18 -15.73 -14.65
CA GLY A 385 14.22 -16.87 -13.72
C GLY A 385 14.99 -18.09 -14.29
N ASP A 386 14.74 -18.47 -15.55
CA ASP A 386 15.45 -19.54 -16.26
C ASP A 386 16.93 -19.25 -16.54
N ALA A 387 17.30 -17.97 -16.59
CA ALA A 387 18.70 -17.54 -16.73
C ALA A 387 19.47 -17.58 -15.40
N GLY A 388 18.81 -17.98 -14.30
CA GLY A 388 19.38 -18.11 -12.96
C GLY A 388 19.03 -16.95 -12.03
N ASP A 389 18.07 -16.10 -12.39
CA ASP A 389 17.54 -15.10 -11.47
C ASP A 389 16.71 -15.78 -10.37
N CYS A 390 17.04 -15.46 -9.12
CA CYS A 390 16.38 -16.01 -7.94
C CYS A 390 15.28 -15.10 -7.39
N ASP A 391 15.18 -13.84 -7.84
CA ASP A 391 14.05 -12.94 -7.62
C ASP A 391 13.87 -12.02 -8.82
N ASP A 392 13.26 -12.56 -9.87
CA ASP A 392 13.04 -11.94 -11.18
C ASP A 392 12.25 -10.61 -11.15
N ALA A 393 11.72 -10.24 -9.99
CA ALA A 393 10.99 -8.99 -9.76
C ALA A 393 11.84 -7.88 -9.13
N ASP A 394 13.09 -8.15 -8.73
CA ASP A 394 14.00 -7.18 -8.11
C ASP A 394 15.31 -7.02 -8.89
N ILE A 395 15.43 -5.89 -9.59
CA ILE A 395 16.56 -5.51 -10.46
C ILE A 395 17.97 -5.54 -9.80
N ASN A 396 18.04 -5.76 -8.49
CA ASN A 396 19.29 -5.88 -7.76
C ASN A 396 19.70 -7.34 -7.48
N VAL A 397 18.79 -8.30 -7.64
CA VAL A 397 19.00 -9.73 -7.42
C VAL A 397 19.24 -10.38 -8.77
N TYR A 398 20.44 -10.90 -9.01
CA TYR A 398 20.78 -11.54 -10.27
C TYR A 398 22.14 -12.25 -10.21
N PRO A 399 22.40 -13.25 -11.08
CA PRO A 399 23.69 -13.95 -11.13
C PRO A 399 24.92 -13.03 -11.15
N GLY A 400 25.70 -13.06 -10.07
CA GLY A 400 26.92 -12.26 -9.91
C GLY A 400 26.69 -10.79 -9.52
N ALA A 401 25.52 -10.45 -8.97
CA ALA A 401 25.29 -9.21 -8.26
C ALA A 401 26.20 -9.08 -7.01
N PHE A 402 26.13 -7.92 -6.35
CA PHE A 402 26.89 -7.68 -5.12
C PHE A 402 26.05 -8.11 -3.91
N GLU A 403 26.58 -9.01 -3.08
CA GLU A 403 25.92 -9.42 -1.85
C GLU A 403 26.06 -8.41 -0.72
N ALA A 404 24.93 -8.05 -0.11
CA ALA A 404 24.87 -7.21 1.08
C ALA A 404 24.64 -8.04 2.35
N THR A 405 24.96 -7.47 3.51
CA THR A 405 24.74 -8.12 4.83
C THR A 405 23.30 -8.02 5.34
N ASP A 406 22.32 -7.98 4.45
CA ASP A 406 20.89 -7.93 4.77
C ASP A 406 20.24 -9.32 4.85
N GLY A 407 20.99 -10.37 4.50
CA GLY A 407 20.54 -11.75 4.59
C GLY A 407 19.88 -12.26 3.30
N MET A 408 19.99 -11.52 2.20
CA MET A 408 19.52 -11.92 0.87
C MET A 408 20.68 -12.48 0.04
N ASP A 409 20.47 -13.64 -0.57
CA ASP A 409 21.34 -14.16 -1.63
C ASP A 409 21.07 -13.34 -2.88
N THR A 410 21.88 -12.30 -3.08
CA THR A 410 21.64 -11.32 -4.14
C THR A 410 22.25 -11.78 -5.46
N ASP A 411 23.25 -12.68 -5.42
CA ASP A 411 23.98 -13.13 -6.60
C ASP A 411 23.60 -14.55 -7.08
N CYS A 412 22.57 -15.12 -6.43
CA CYS A 412 21.90 -16.37 -6.75
C CYS A 412 22.84 -17.59 -6.77
N ASP A 413 23.89 -17.59 -5.95
CA ASP A 413 24.85 -18.70 -5.87
C ASP A 413 24.53 -19.70 -4.72
N GLY A 414 23.54 -19.37 -3.90
CA GLY A 414 23.09 -20.16 -2.75
C GLY A 414 23.86 -19.88 -1.46
N VAL A 415 24.76 -18.91 -1.46
CA VAL A 415 25.48 -18.38 -0.30
C VAL A 415 24.87 -17.02 0.05
N VAL A 416 25.05 -16.58 1.31
CA VAL A 416 24.62 -15.27 1.75
C VAL A 416 25.79 -14.64 2.49
N GLU A 417 26.23 -13.46 2.05
CA GLU A 417 27.34 -12.71 2.63
C GLU A 417 27.27 -12.65 4.16
N SER A 418 28.32 -13.16 4.81
CA SER A 418 28.43 -13.28 6.25
C SER A 418 29.66 -12.58 6.81
N ALA A 419 29.44 -11.69 7.79
CA ALA A 419 30.55 -10.95 8.39
C ALA A 419 31.64 -11.86 9.02
N PRO A 420 32.92 -11.46 8.91
CA PRO A 420 34.04 -12.27 9.30
C PRO A 420 34.15 -12.29 10.83
N THR A 421 34.77 -13.34 11.35
CA THR A 421 34.97 -13.51 12.80
C THR A 421 36.40 -13.16 13.20
N ALA A 422 36.57 -12.02 13.89
CA ALA A 422 37.85 -11.66 14.47
C ALA A 422 38.19 -12.53 15.69
N ILE A 423 39.36 -13.15 15.67
CA ILE A 423 39.95 -13.86 16.81
C ILE A 423 41.33 -13.28 17.07
N ALA A 424 41.43 -12.46 18.13
CA ALA A 424 42.69 -11.90 18.59
C ALA A 424 43.36 -12.83 19.61
N ASP A 425 44.65 -13.06 19.43
CA ASP A 425 45.53 -13.76 20.35
C ASP A 425 46.94 -13.12 20.31
N TYR A 426 47.92 -13.74 20.94
CA TYR A 426 49.33 -13.34 20.92
C TYR A 426 50.27 -14.54 21.07
N ASP A 427 51.48 -14.44 20.52
CA ASP A 427 52.49 -15.47 20.67
C ASP A 427 53.16 -15.38 22.06
N ALA A 428 52.78 -16.30 22.95
CA ALA A 428 53.35 -16.43 24.29
C ALA A 428 54.73 -17.13 24.32
N ALA A 429 55.36 -17.42 23.17
CA ALA A 429 56.68 -18.07 23.12
C ALA A 429 57.81 -17.22 23.76
N SER A 430 57.61 -15.90 23.86
CA SER A 430 58.55 -14.96 24.47
C SER A 430 58.19 -14.65 25.93
N LEU A 431 59.19 -14.35 26.74
CA LEU A 431 58.96 -13.76 28.06
C LEU A 431 58.27 -12.39 27.88
N LEU A 432 57.08 -12.25 28.44
CA LEU A 432 56.30 -11.00 28.44
C LEU A 432 56.90 -10.01 29.43
N LEU A 433 57.97 -9.35 29.02
CA LEU A 433 58.70 -8.36 29.81
C LEU A 433 58.75 -7.04 29.06
N THR A 434 58.93 -5.95 29.80
CA THR A 434 59.25 -4.65 29.21
C THR A 434 60.42 -4.77 28.23
N CYS A 435 60.33 -4.03 27.12
CA CYS A 435 61.27 -4.00 26.01
C CYS A 435 61.41 -5.27 25.18
N SER A 436 60.80 -6.39 25.58
CA SER A 436 60.82 -7.61 24.77
C SER A 436 59.74 -7.54 23.70
N PRO A 437 60.02 -8.00 22.46
CA PRO A 437 59.02 -7.99 21.39
C PRO A 437 57.85 -8.89 21.76
N LEU A 438 56.64 -8.37 21.57
CA LEU A 438 55.37 -9.04 21.69
C LEU A 438 54.75 -9.17 20.30
N THR A 439 54.45 -10.39 19.86
CA THR A 439 53.77 -10.62 18.58
C THR A 439 52.28 -10.86 18.84
N LEU A 440 51.42 -10.03 18.26
CA LEU A 440 49.97 -10.27 18.25
C LEU A 440 49.65 -11.30 17.17
N ASP A 441 48.50 -11.97 17.24
CA ASP A 441 48.15 -13.04 16.31
C ASP A 441 46.65 -12.99 15.97
N ALA A 442 46.34 -12.79 14.69
CA ALA A 442 45.00 -12.84 14.12
C ALA A 442 44.78 -14.08 13.26
N SER A 443 45.73 -15.02 13.20
CA SER A 443 45.74 -16.16 12.26
C SER A 443 44.61 -17.17 12.45
N ALA A 444 43.95 -17.13 13.61
CA ALA A 444 42.75 -17.92 13.88
C ALA A 444 41.45 -17.24 13.39
N SER A 445 41.50 -15.96 12.98
CA SER A 445 40.35 -15.28 12.39
C SER A 445 39.97 -15.96 11.07
N PHE A 446 38.68 -15.99 10.77
CA PHE A 446 38.16 -16.63 9.57
C PHE A 446 36.93 -15.91 9.06
N ASP A 447 36.72 -16.06 7.77
CA ASP A 447 35.53 -15.64 7.07
C ASP A 447 34.67 -16.90 6.77
N PRO A 448 33.36 -16.90 7.08
CA PRO A 448 32.48 -18.05 6.81
C PRO A 448 32.40 -18.44 5.34
N ASP A 449 32.47 -17.46 4.44
CA ASP A 449 32.28 -17.61 2.99
C ASP A 449 33.63 -17.90 2.28
N GLY A 450 34.73 -17.67 2.99
CA GLY A 450 36.09 -17.97 2.55
C GLY A 450 36.79 -16.79 1.91
N ASP A 451 36.25 -15.59 2.16
CA ASP A 451 36.70 -14.36 1.56
C ASP A 451 38.05 -13.87 2.08
N ALA A 452 38.71 -13.05 1.24
CA ALA A 452 40.01 -12.50 1.55
C ALA A 452 39.91 -11.37 2.57
N MET A 453 40.33 -11.64 3.81
CA MET A 453 40.27 -10.67 4.90
C MET A 453 41.45 -9.69 4.96
N THR A 454 41.16 -8.51 5.47
CA THR A 454 42.08 -7.48 5.94
C THR A 454 41.99 -7.32 7.46
N TYR A 455 43.06 -6.82 8.09
CA TYR A 455 43.18 -6.75 9.54
C TYR A 455 43.40 -5.31 10.00
N SER A 456 42.93 -4.99 11.21
CA SER A 456 43.18 -3.70 11.87
C SER A 456 43.37 -3.89 13.36
N TRP A 457 44.61 -3.70 13.82
CA TRP A 457 44.99 -3.73 15.22
C TRP A 457 45.06 -2.32 15.82
N GLU A 458 44.50 -2.16 17.02
CA GLU A 458 44.53 -0.91 17.80
C GLU A 458 44.99 -1.17 19.23
N LEU A 459 45.88 -0.32 19.78
CA LEU A 459 46.18 -0.30 21.21
C LEU A 459 45.16 0.61 21.92
N THR A 460 44.16 0.00 22.56
CA THR A 460 43.05 0.74 23.19
C THR A 460 43.31 1.15 24.63
N SER A 461 44.21 0.45 25.33
CA SER A 461 44.63 0.83 26.68
C SER A 461 46.06 0.41 26.97
N ALA A 462 46.82 1.29 27.62
CA ALA A 462 48.18 1.02 28.08
C ALA A 462 48.31 1.30 29.60
N PRO A 463 49.31 0.71 30.28
CA PRO A 463 49.57 0.96 31.70
C PRO A 463 49.87 2.44 31.99
N SER A 464 49.59 2.87 33.23
CA SER A 464 49.91 4.23 33.67
C SER A 464 51.41 4.51 33.57
N GLY A 465 51.77 5.57 32.83
CA GLY A 465 53.17 5.95 32.60
C GLY A 465 53.77 5.43 31.30
N SER A 466 53.04 4.57 30.57
CA SER A 466 53.39 4.20 29.19
C SER A 466 53.23 5.39 28.25
N ALA A 467 54.17 5.53 27.31
CA ALA A 467 54.14 6.48 26.20
C ALA A 467 53.68 5.83 24.88
N THR A 468 53.49 4.52 24.85
CA THR A 468 53.08 3.79 23.64
C THR A 468 51.64 4.10 23.22
N THR A 469 51.43 4.00 21.92
CA THR A 469 50.16 4.20 21.21
C THR A 469 50.00 3.15 20.12
N THR A 470 48.87 3.17 19.41
CA THR A 470 48.67 2.32 18.21
C THR A 470 49.76 2.51 17.14
N ALA A 471 50.42 3.67 17.09
CA ALA A 471 51.50 3.92 16.14
C ALA A 471 52.79 3.13 16.44
N ASP A 472 52.91 2.55 17.64
CA ASP A 472 54.04 1.73 18.07
C ASP A 472 53.80 0.23 17.82
N ILE A 473 52.68 -0.13 17.20
CA ILE A 473 52.44 -1.46 16.63
C ILE A 473 53.04 -1.47 15.22
N ASP A 474 54.02 -2.33 15.01
CA ASP A 474 54.62 -2.55 13.71
C ASP A 474 53.58 -3.14 12.76
N THR A 475 53.22 -2.38 11.72
CA THR A 475 52.27 -2.78 10.67
C THR A 475 50.93 -3.32 11.20
N THR A 476 50.07 -2.41 11.70
CA THR A 476 48.74 -2.71 12.27
C THR A 476 47.77 -3.51 11.38
N THR A 477 48.10 -3.71 10.10
CA THR A 477 47.30 -4.47 9.13
C THR A 477 47.81 -5.88 8.88
N ASP A 478 48.95 -6.26 9.47
CA ASP A 478 49.49 -7.61 9.33
C ASP A 478 48.70 -8.59 10.20
N ILE A 479 48.71 -9.86 9.79
CA ILE A 479 48.11 -10.95 10.55
C ILE A 479 48.83 -11.21 11.88
N MET A 480 50.12 -10.88 11.96
CA MET A 480 50.96 -11.06 13.15
C MET A 480 51.89 -9.84 13.37
N PRO A 481 51.36 -8.67 13.76
CA PRO A 481 52.17 -7.48 13.98
C PRO A 481 52.99 -7.62 15.26
N THR A 482 54.05 -6.83 15.36
CA THR A 482 54.94 -6.81 16.53
C THR A 482 54.73 -5.51 17.33
N PHE A 483 54.84 -5.59 18.65
CA PHE A 483 54.73 -4.46 19.56
C PHE A 483 55.82 -4.54 20.63
N HIS A 484 56.31 -3.39 21.09
CA HIS A 484 57.36 -3.31 22.11
C HIS A 484 56.84 -2.55 23.35
N PRO A 485 56.45 -3.25 24.43
CA PRO A 485 55.94 -2.61 25.63
C PRO A 485 57.05 -1.87 26.39
N ASP A 486 56.76 -0.65 26.82
CA ASP A 486 57.70 0.24 27.53
C ASP A 486 57.57 0.18 29.05
N VAL A 487 56.41 -0.21 29.59
CA VAL A 487 56.09 -0.19 31.02
C VAL A 487 55.42 -1.50 31.44
N ALA A 488 55.73 -1.99 32.64
CA ALA A 488 55.08 -3.17 33.18
C ALA A 488 53.60 -2.88 33.53
N GLY A 489 52.71 -3.81 33.19
CA GLY A 489 51.26 -3.70 33.43
C GLY A 489 50.43 -4.31 32.31
N ASP A 490 49.13 -4.04 32.33
CA ASP A 490 48.18 -4.56 31.36
C ASP A 490 48.07 -3.64 30.13
N TYR A 491 48.28 -4.22 28.95
CA TYR A 491 47.97 -3.62 27.66
C TYR A 491 46.71 -4.28 27.08
N ILE A 492 45.83 -3.48 26.47
CA ILE A 492 44.62 -3.98 25.79
C ILE A 492 44.73 -3.65 24.31
N PHE A 493 44.67 -4.69 23.49
CA PHE A 493 44.65 -4.59 22.04
C PHE A 493 43.27 -4.98 21.51
N THR A 494 42.82 -4.29 20.47
CA THR A 494 41.56 -4.55 19.80
C THR A 494 41.83 -4.88 18.33
N LEU A 495 41.24 -5.96 17.84
CA LEU A 495 41.30 -6.41 16.46
C LEU A 495 39.92 -6.25 15.82
N THR A 496 39.91 -5.69 14.62
CA THR A 496 38.79 -5.76 13.67
C THR A 496 39.30 -6.41 12.40
N VAL A 497 38.56 -7.39 11.86
CA VAL A 497 38.84 -7.97 10.54
C VAL A 497 37.73 -7.53 9.57
N SER A 498 38.06 -7.40 8.29
CA SER A 498 37.11 -6.94 7.27
C SER A 498 37.41 -7.59 5.94
N ASP A 499 36.40 -8.08 5.25
CA ASP A 499 36.43 -8.49 3.84
C ASP A 499 36.09 -7.28 2.94
N ALA A 500 35.62 -7.54 1.72
CA ALA A 500 35.24 -6.51 0.75
C ALA A 500 33.86 -5.87 1.03
N GLY A 501 32.95 -6.56 1.71
CA GLY A 501 31.59 -6.15 2.02
C GLY A 501 31.40 -5.57 3.42
N THR A 502 32.06 -6.14 4.45
CA THR A 502 31.74 -5.84 5.85
C THR A 502 32.94 -5.93 6.82
N SER A 503 32.68 -5.61 8.08
CA SER A 503 33.65 -5.65 9.18
C SER A 503 33.12 -6.48 10.34
N SER A 504 33.99 -7.25 10.97
CA SER A 504 33.68 -7.99 12.19
C SER A 504 33.31 -7.04 13.33
N MET A 505 32.61 -7.59 14.33
CA MET A 505 32.62 -6.97 15.66
C MET A 505 34.06 -6.92 16.20
N PRO A 506 34.46 -5.84 16.89
CA PRO A 506 35.81 -5.74 17.43
C PRO A 506 36.00 -6.75 18.56
N THR A 507 37.12 -7.47 18.55
CA THR A 507 37.54 -8.40 19.60
C THR A 507 38.73 -7.83 20.35
N SER A 508 38.83 -8.05 21.66
CA SER A 508 39.92 -7.47 22.47
C SER A 508 40.62 -8.51 23.33
N ILE A 509 41.93 -8.34 23.45
CA ILE A 509 42.81 -9.14 24.31
C ILE A 509 43.52 -8.26 25.32
N THR A 510 43.72 -8.79 26.53
CA THR A 510 44.50 -8.14 27.58
C THR A 510 45.77 -8.94 27.82
N ILE A 511 46.91 -8.27 27.75
CA ILE A 511 48.24 -8.87 27.87
C ILE A 511 48.97 -8.20 29.04
N THR A 512 49.31 -8.98 30.05
CA THR A 512 50.05 -8.50 31.23
C THR A 512 51.55 -8.62 31.01
N ILE A 513 52.23 -7.48 30.99
CA ILE A 513 53.69 -7.37 30.83
C ILE A 513 54.37 -7.25 32.21
N GLY A 514 55.37 -8.08 32.44
CA GLY A 514 56.20 -8.03 33.64
C GLY A 514 57.34 -7.00 33.55
N ASP A 515 57.84 -6.58 34.69
CA ASP A 515 59.06 -5.75 34.78
C ASP A 515 60.29 -6.63 34.53
N ARG A 516 61.13 -6.22 33.58
CA ARG A 516 62.42 -6.88 33.29
C ARG A 516 63.37 -6.81 34.48
N GLY A 517 63.34 -5.76 35.29
CA GLY A 517 64.11 -5.63 36.54
C GLY A 517 65.62 -5.43 36.37
N TYR A 518 66.10 -5.29 35.13
CA TYR A 518 67.48 -4.92 34.78
C TYR A 518 67.47 -4.08 33.49
N ASN A 519 68.38 -3.11 33.41
CA ASN A 519 68.66 -2.30 32.23
C ASN A 519 70.12 -1.86 32.24
N ALA A 520 70.88 -2.18 31.21
CA ALA A 520 72.25 -1.74 31.02
C ALA A 520 72.29 -0.56 30.04
N ASP A 521 72.98 0.53 30.40
CA ASP A 521 73.12 1.68 29.50
C ASP A 521 73.63 1.22 28.11
N PRO A 522 73.06 1.75 27.01
CA PRO A 522 73.51 1.41 25.68
C PRO A 522 74.93 1.94 25.43
N VAL A 523 75.56 1.49 24.36
CA VAL A 523 76.88 1.96 23.93
C VAL A 523 76.74 2.65 22.59
N ALA A 524 76.87 3.98 22.60
CA ALA A 524 76.91 4.79 21.38
C ALA A 524 78.25 4.57 20.65
N ALA A 525 78.20 4.51 19.33
CA ALA A 525 79.39 4.48 18.48
C ALA A 525 79.16 5.42 17.28
N ALA A 526 79.64 6.65 17.35
CA ALA A 526 79.42 7.71 16.35
C ALA A 526 80.24 7.51 15.04
N GLY A 527 81.07 6.47 14.98
CA GLY A 527 82.01 6.22 13.90
C GLY A 527 83.40 6.81 14.18
N SER A 528 84.27 6.80 13.19
CA SER A 528 85.62 7.39 13.30
C SER A 528 85.62 8.85 12.84
N ASP A 529 86.50 9.67 13.42
CA ASP A 529 86.77 11.04 12.98
C ASP A 529 87.10 11.10 11.47
N GLN A 530 86.59 12.12 10.79
CA GLN A 530 86.75 12.30 9.35
C GLN A 530 87.42 13.64 9.04
N SER A 531 88.28 13.66 8.01
CA SER A 531 88.90 14.89 7.54
C SER A 531 89.04 14.91 6.02
N THR A 532 88.90 16.09 5.42
CA THR A 532 89.11 16.32 3.98
C THR A 532 89.68 17.72 3.74
N SER A 533 90.17 17.97 2.53
CA SER A 533 90.74 19.27 2.16
C SER A 533 90.47 19.64 0.70
N ALA A 534 90.27 20.92 0.43
CA ALA A 534 90.11 21.46 -0.92
C ALA A 534 91.04 22.65 -1.18
N THR A 535 91.35 22.89 -2.46
CA THR A 535 92.21 23.99 -2.90
C THR A 535 91.50 24.86 -3.92
N VAL A 536 91.60 26.18 -3.78
CA VAL A 536 90.96 27.19 -4.64
C VAL A 536 91.95 28.26 -5.07
N ASP A 537 91.74 28.87 -6.22
CA ASP A 537 92.63 29.89 -6.77
C ASP A 537 92.40 31.25 -6.09
N CYS A 538 93.48 31.93 -5.70
CA CYS A 538 93.41 33.26 -5.12
C CYS A 538 94.03 34.32 -6.05
N THR A 539 93.31 35.41 -6.27
CA THR A 539 93.78 36.52 -7.11
C THR A 539 94.34 37.68 -6.28
N PRO A 540 95.48 38.27 -6.65
CA PRO A 540 96.02 39.44 -5.93
C PRO A 540 95.14 40.68 -6.09
N ILE A 541 94.75 41.32 -4.98
CA ILE A 541 93.94 42.54 -5.00
C ILE A 541 94.80 43.73 -5.50
N SER A 542 94.58 44.15 -6.75
CA SER A 542 95.27 45.33 -7.31
C SER A 542 94.60 46.62 -6.85
N TYR A 543 95.17 47.27 -5.82
CA TYR A 543 95.28 48.72 -5.58
C TYR A 543 95.66 48.97 -4.10
N GLY A 544 96.90 48.66 -3.74
CA GLY A 544 97.60 49.25 -2.58
C GLY A 544 97.23 48.78 -1.15
N ALA A 545 96.29 47.84 -0.96
CA ALA A 545 95.90 47.37 0.37
C ALA A 545 96.71 46.18 0.92
N GLY A 546 97.34 45.37 0.04
CA GLY A 546 97.94 44.09 0.43
C GLY A 546 96.88 43.04 0.76
N GLY A 547 96.88 41.91 0.06
CA GLY A 547 95.88 40.85 0.25
C GLY A 547 95.55 40.09 -1.04
N TYR A 548 94.85 38.98 -0.88
CA TYR A 548 94.36 38.10 -1.94
C TYR A 548 92.85 37.93 -1.81
N ASP A 549 92.16 37.94 -2.94
CA ASP A 549 90.73 37.61 -3.06
C ASP A 549 90.62 36.15 -3.49
N CYS A 550 90.12 35.30 -2.61
CA CYS A 550 90.06 33.86 -2.81
C CYS A 550 88.60 33.45 -2.98
N ASP A 551 88.32 32.63 -4.00
CA ASP A 551 87.02 31.99 -4.14
C ASP A 551 86.79 31.05 -2.94
N PRO A 552 85.53 30.86 -2.50
CA PRO A 552 85.23 29.90 -1.46
C PRO A 552 85.45 28.45 -1.91
N CYS A 553 85.75 27.56 -0.97
CA CYS A 553 85.81 26.13 -1.28
C CYS A 553 84.43 25.59 -1.65
N SER A 554 84.40 24.55 -2.50
CA SER A 554 83.14 23.86 -2.82
C SER A 554 82.58 23.16 -1.60
N ASP A 555 81.26 23.12 -1.51
CA ASP A 555 80.50 22.34 -0.54
C ASP A 555 80.99 20.90 -0.45
N TYR A 556 80.98 20.35 0.78
CA TYR A 556 81.32 18.96 1.02
C TYR A 556 80.34 18.30 1.98
N TYR A 557 79.99 17.05 1.70
CA TYR A 557 79.12 16.23 2.54
C TYR A 557 79.92 15.14 3.25
N PHE A 558 79.92 15.18 4.58
CA PHE A 558 80.33 14.06 5.40
C PHE A 558 79.15 13.12 5.65
N TYR A 559 79.43 11.83 5.75
CA TYR A 559 78.45 10.80 6.12
C TYR A 559 78.94 10.10 7.39
N VAL A 560 78.14 10.12 8.43
CA VAL A 560 78.43 9.49 9.72
C VAL A 560 77.49 8.30 9.93
N ASP A 561 78.03 7.22 10.50
CA ASP A 561 77.33 5.95 10.67
C ASP A 561 77.44 5.49 12.12
N GLY A 562 76.28 5.45 12.78
CA GLY A 562 76.07 5.05 14.14
C GLY A 562 75.65 3.60 14.31
N SER A 563 75.52 2.83 13.23
CA SER A 563 74.96 1.47 13.22
C SER A 563 75.74 0.44 14.04
N SER A 564 76.97 0.78 14.46
CA SER A 564 77.78 -0.04 15.38
C SER A 564 77.43 0.19 16.85
N SER A 565 76.49 1.08 17.15
CA SER A 565 75.95 1.24 18.50
C SER A 565 75.20 -0.02 18.91
N SER A 566 75.26 -0.38 20.19
CA SER A 566 74.69 -1.64 20.66
C SER A 566 74.24 -1.52 22.11
N ASP A 567 73.23 -2.30 22.45
CA ASP A 567 72.77 -2.45 23.83
C ASP A 567 73.25 -3.80 24.42
N PRO A 568 73.84 -3.84 25.62
CA PRO A 568 74.25 -5.09 26.26
C PRO A 568 73.11 -6.08 26.52
N ASP A 569 71.89 -5.58 26.73
CA ASP A 569 70.68 -6.37 26.96
C ASP A 569 69.97 -6.74 25.65
N GLY A 570 70.44 -6.19 24.51
CA GLY A 570 69.89 -6.44 23.18
C GLY A 570 68.66 -5.60 22.85
N ASP A 571 68.43 -4.53 23.60
CA ASP A 571 67.30 -3.63 23.40
C ASP A 571 67.38 -2.84 22.09
N THR A 572 66.20 -2.55 21.53
CA THR A 572 66.07 -1.70 20.36
C THR A 572 66.50 -0.27 20.72
N LEU A 573 67.36 0.30 19.88
CA LEU A 573 67.92 1.63 20.10
C LEU A 573 67.26 2.69 19.23
N THR A 574 67.01 3.85 19.84
CA THR A 574 66.70 5.09 19.12
C THR A 574 67.96 5.94 18.96
N TYR A 575 68.06 6.69 17.87
CA TYR A 575 69.27 7.42 17.48
C TYR A 575 68.99 8.91 17.38
N SER A 576 69.87 9.75 17.92
CA SER A 576 69.76 11.21 17.83
C SER A 576 71.12 11.83 17.53
N TRP A 577 71.19 12.56 16.43
CA TRP A 577 72.40 13.28 16.00
C TRP A 577 72.23 14.77 16.27
N SER A 578 73.25 15.43 16.81
CA SER A 578 73.25 16.88 17.00
C SER A 578 74.63 17.49 16.83
N ILE A 579 74.68 18.77 16.42
CA ILE A 579 75.93 19.53 16.35
C ILE A 579 76.26 20.03 17.76
N ASN A 580 77.34 19.50 18.34
CA ASN A 580 77.85 19.91 19.64
C ASN A 580 78.66 21.21 19.54
N THR A 581 79.57 21.27 18.57
CA THR A 581 80.45 22.42 18.34
C THR A 581 80.56 22.69 16.84
N ASP A 582 80.30 23.94 16.44
CA ASP A 582 80.59 24.49 15.11
C ASP A 582 81.01 25.95 15.30
N ALA A 583 82.32 26.18 15.42
CA ALA A 583 82.87 27.50 15.75
C ALA A 583 82.75 28.50 14.59
N ASP A 584 82.74 27.99 13.36
CA ASP A 584 82.72 28.80 12.14
C ASP A 584 81.30 28.98 11.58
N GLY A 585 80.33 28.17 12.05
CA GLY A 585 78.93 28.25 11.64
C GLY A 585 78.70 27.75 10.21
N VAL A 586 79.56 26.84 9.74
CA VAL A 586 79.61 26.38 8.33
C VAL A 586 78.88 25.06 8.12
N ALA A 587 78.43 24.38 9.17
CA ALA A 587 77.83 23.05 9.05
C ALA A 587 76.32 23.02 9.25
N THR A 588 75.66 22.23 8.40
CA THR A 588 74.25 21.89 8.51
C THR A 588 74.08 20.37 8.54
N LEU A 589 73.37 19.88 9.56
CA LEU A 589 73.07 18.46 9.76
C LEU A 589 71.72 18.12 9.11
N SER A 590 71.70 17.12 8.23
CA SER A 590 70.48 16.56 7.64
C SER A 590 70.22 15.16 8.20
N SER A 591 68.93 14.79 8.30
CA SER A 591 68.44 13.49 8.82
C SER A 591 68.86 13.17 10.26
N THR A 592 68.15 13.76 11.23
CA THR A 592 68.23 13.37 12.65
C THR A 592 67.22 12.27 12.95
N GLY A 593 67.56 11.27 13.78
CA GLY A 593 66.62 10.20 14.15
C GLY A 593 66.97 8.80 13.62
N THR A 594 68.04 8.68 12.83
CA THR A 594 68.41 7.45 12.11
C THR A 594 69.78 6.94 12.50
N THR A 595 70.08 5.69 12.15
CA THR A 595 71.40 5.06 12.37
C THR A 595 72.53 5.77 11.62
N SER A 596 72.25 6.57 10.61
CA SER A 596 73.23 7.38 9.89
C SER A 596 72.74 8.81 9.71
N ALA A 597 73.66 9.76 9.53
CA ALA A 597 73.35 11.16 9.25
C ALA A 597 74.34 11.76 8.24
N GLN A 598 73.95 12.86 7.62
CA GLN A 598 74.76 13.58 6.65
C GLN A 598 75.00 15.01 7.14
N VAL A 599 76.23 15.50 6.98
CA VAL A 599 76.61 16.87 7.36
C VAL A 599 77.18 17.61 6.17
N LEU A 600 76.51 18.69 5.78
CA LEU A 600 76.95 19.61 4.73
C LEU A 600 77.79 20.72 5.35
N PHE A 601 78.99 20.91 4.83
CA PHE A 601 79.79 22.11 5.05
C PHE A 601 79.58 23.06 3.86
N ASP A 602 78.90 24.18 4.09
CA ASP A 602 78.58 25.21 3.09
C ASP A 602 79.65 26.31 3.13
N ASP A 603 80.25 26.59 1.97
CA ASP A 603 81.14 27.74 1.76
C ASP A 603 82.24 27.94 2.85
N PRO A 604 83.19 27.00 3.02
CA PRO A 604 84.31 27.22 3.93
C PRO A 604 85.25 28.27 3.35
N THR A 605 85.58 29.26 4.18
CA THR A 605 86.42 30.40 3.74
C THR A 605 87.86 29.97 3.41
N ALA A 606 88.38 30.43 2.27
CA ALA A 606 89.76 30.21 1.87
C ALA A 606 90.66 31.40 2.25
N THR A 607 91.89 31.12 2.70
CA THR A 607 92.92 32.17 2.82
C THR A 607 94.17 31.83 2.01
N TYR A 608 94.80 32.85 1.41
CA TYR A 608 95.98 32.65 0.58
C TYR A 608 97.18 32.18 1.40
N SER A 609 97.78 31.05 1.01
CA SER A 609 98.97 30.43 1.60
C SER A 609 98.85 29.94 3.07
N THR A 610 97.69 30.14 3.70
CA THR A 610 97.34 29.58 5.01
C THR A 610 96.05 28.77 4.86
N GLY A 611 96.04 27.51 5.30
CA GLY A 611 94.79 26.75 5.36
C GLY A 611 93.88 27.29 6.45
N HIS A 612 92.58 27.36 6.18
CA HIS A 612 91.56 27.53 7.20
C HIS A 612 90.90 26.17 7.45
N ASP A 613 90.99 25.69 8.69
CA ASP A 613 90.41 24.41 9.10
C ASP A 613 89.09 24.72 9.82
N SER A 614 87.99 24.27 9.24
CA SER A 614 86.69 24.27 9.91
C SER A 614 86.48 22.92 10.58
N THR A 615 86.31 22.93 11.90
CA THR A 615 86.12 21.73 12.72
C THR A 615 84.74 21.73 13.35
N VAL A 616 84.00 20.63 13.14
CA VAL A 616 82.67 20.40 13.69
C VAL A 616 82.67 19.11 14.50
N ILE A 617 82.08 19.15 15.69
CA ILE A 617 81.91 17.97 16.55
C ILE A 617 80.43 17.63 16.60
N LEU A 618 80.10 16.39 16.25
CA LEU A 618 78.74 15.86 16.37
C LEU A 618 78.64 14.95 17.59
N ASP A 619 77.49 15.03 18.27
CA ASP A 619 77.08 14.04 19.28
C ASP A 619 76.10 13.06 18.64
N LEU A 620 76.40 11.75 18.71
CA LEU A 620 75.42 10.68 18.56
C LEU A 620 74.97 10.24 19.94
N THR A 621 73.69 10.45 20.26
CA THR A 621 73.06 9.88 21.45
C THR A 621 72.19 8.71 21.04
N VAL A 622 72.44 7.53 21.62
CA VAL A 622 71.53 6.38 21.51
C VAL A 622 70.79 6.19 22.82
N THR A 623 69.50 5.87 22.74
CA THR A 623 68.64 5.65 23.91
C THR A 623 67.91 4.32 23.76
N ASP A 624 67.94 3.49 24.80
CA ASP A 624 67.19 2.25 24.87
C ASP A 624 65.69 2.52 25.18
N CYS A 625 64.89 1.47 25.14
CA CYS A 625 63.44 1.49 25.39
C CYS A 625 63.06 1.71 26.88
N MET A 626 64.00 1.59 27.82
CA MET A 626 63.84 1.95 29.23
C MET A 626 64.41 3.36 29.54
N ALA A 627 64.67 4.14 28.49
CA ALA A 627 65.15 5.51 28.53
C ALA A 627 66.57 5.69 29.10
N ALA A 628 67.41 4.65 29.19
CA ALA A 628 68.84 4.86 29.43
C ALA A 628 69.53 5.23 28.11
N SER A 629 70.54 6.08 28.20
CA SER A 629 71.15 6.69 27.02
C SER A 629 72.65 6.82 27.16
N ASN A 630 73.34 6.75 26.04
CA ASN A 630 74.78 7.00 25.94
C ASN A 630 75.09 7.88 24.74
N THR A 631 76.15 8.67 24.85
CA THR A 631 76.55 9.62 23.81
C THR A 631 78.01 9.37 23.43
N ASP A 632 78.28 9.33 22.13
CA ASP A 632 79.62 9.29 21.54
C ASP A 632 79.80 10.44 20.55
N GLN A 633 81.05 10.86 20.35
CA GLN A 633 81.38 12.03 19.52
C GLN A 633 82.16 11.64 18.27
N VAL A 634 81.89 12.34 17.17
CA VAL A 634 82.70 12.27 15.95
C VAL A 634 83.12 13.67 15.52
N THR A 635 84.41 13.83 15.23
CA THR A 635 85.00 15.09 14.77
C THR A 635 85.12 15.09 13.24
N LEU A 636 84.59 16.13 12.60
CA LEU A 636 84.66 16.37 11.17
C LEU A 636 85.53 17.61 10.91
N THR A 637 86.56 17.48 10.07
CA THR A 637 87.45 18.60 9.73
C THR A 637 87.50 18.83 8.23
N TYR A 638 87.19 20.05 7.79
CA TYR A 638 87.34 20.46 6.39
C TYR A 638 88.37 21.60 6.27
N SER A 639 89.49 21.30 5.63
CA SER A 639 90.56 22.27 5.40
C SER A 639 90.43 22.93 4.02
N CYS A 640 90.22 24.24 3.99
CA CYS A 640 90.18 25.02 2.75
C CYS A 640 91.47 25.84 2.57
N VAL A 641 92.17 25.66 1.43
CA VAL A 641 93.47 26.32 1.17
C VAL A 641 93.44 27.10 -0.13
N GLY A 642 93.76 28.39 -0.07
CA GLY A 642 93.92 29.24 -1.25
C GLY A 642 95.33 29.20 -1.84
N THR A 643 95.46 28.97 -3.16
CA THR A 643 96.75 28.85 -3.89
C THR A 643 97.05 30.00 -4.84
#